data_AF-A0AAF0IPJ8-F1
#
_entry.id   AF-A0AAF0IPJ8-F1
#
_cell.length_a   1.000
_cell.length_b   1.000
_cell.length_c   1.000
_cell.angle_alpha   90.00
_cell.angle_beta   90.00
_cell.angle_gamma   90.00
#
_symmetry.space_group_name_H-M   'P 1'
#
loop_
_entity.id
_entity.type
_entity.pdbx_description
1 polymer ?
#
loop_
_entity_poly.entity_id
_entity_poly.type
_entity_poly.pdbx_seq_one_letter_code
_entity_poly.pdbx_strand_id
1 'polypeptide(L)'
;MQAPQSDAADADAARAAQLRHDALVQKQRFDSVLRFTQTGTARPGPAPFDMEVQIARDTLRRTYVSLLFTCPWAREAHNADVLAWNHTTYAVIAAFREQIARLEKDAPHAASKRGAAPKSERRSAKMHEWERARRDFRRFLDTELVTWERLAVQLVRVFALRDARPVLHRLHLRDTDMERQRGASGAQGGDASGVLGLAPHAEPLRAEQHHQLLETLQRILTFCGDLVRYREQYTVVPTALAARRTQHAKPRASDFTRALALYHEAQLLLPDHGNPANQLAVVATCMGDTLGAAYQYYRALCVAVPFTHARTNLEKLLDKALHTWDGSAVRTEALRAWRHAALVDTAAARAPLPMIGVPWASEAEWLDAAVLLHAMLAQRAELDCAALVSDALTRHLLTLAETQRLRAADYLRLVVSAQCAVWLGAQVPAGAPRRARAPLSTGAVAADAARLIDTAAQTLRTLHLVGLLAALWALARHELGTERRTGLARLLPALRIASKWMRGQAATLDACVAQSAAAQAQLHALGLGTLDTDGRARIAAVYASVPARVHALWATYADAVNLLPTETHGAVRHLPEDADLGALEPLRATMQPVHGVHGVSEDAARCVDLRADAEALAAHGRLQTQMRDGHVVYVAADEVDDPVAMAMHAMDTHRDRPEPGVLTPASTAVGARHDSAGTGAPVVPASTPWSPSWPWGGAAPPAPAAPAAPPLLFGGALPGAAPTAPAPVGAPVPSIWSHVPTSNGLPH
;
A
#
# COMPACT_ATOMS: atom_id res chain seq x y z
N MET A 1 48.77 37.03 4.86
CA MET A 1 47.37 37.51 4.94
C MET A 1 46.43 36.39 4.55
N GLN A 2 46.09 35.51 5.50
CA GLN A 2 45.02 34.51 5.40
C GLN A 2 44.07 34.81 6.56
N ALA A 3 43.18 35.80 6.39
CA ALA A 3 42.22 36.20 7.43
C ALA A 3 40.98 36.95 6.86
N PRO A 4 40.19 36.35 5.94
CA PRO A 4 38.78 36.79 5.85
C PRO A 4 37.75 35.65 5.85
N GLN A 5 38.16 34.37 5.80
CA GLN A 5 37.21 33.25 5.76
C GLN A 5 36.74 32.76 7.14
N SER A 6 37.53 32.94 8.20
CA SER A 6 37.14 32.56 9.58
C SER A 6 36.02 33.46 10.12
N ASP A 7 36.19 34.78 9.98
CA ASP A 7 35.29 35.76 10.61
C ASP A 7 33.88 35.75 10.00
N ALA A 8 33.78 35.45 8.70
CA ALA A 8 32.49 35.31 8.02
C ALA A 8 31.74 34.04 8.44
N ALA A 9 32.45 32.91 8.62
CA ALA A 9 31.86 31.66 9.09
C ALA A 9 31.37 31.77 10.54
N ASP A 10 32.14 32.46 11.40
CA ASP A 10 31.76 32.71 12.78
C ASP A 10 30.54 33.66 12.89
N ALA A 11 30.46 34.66 12.01
CA ALA A 11 29.30 35.56 11.92
C ALA A 11 28.02 34.83 11.45
N ASP A 12 28.13 33.93 10.46
CA ASP A 12 26.99 33.12 9.99
C ASP A 12 26.51 32.12 11.05
N ALA A 13 27.45 31.52 11.80
CA ALA A 13 27.13 30.63 12.93
C ALA A 13 26.41 31.39 14.06
N ALA A 14 26.91 32.58 14.43
CA ALA A 14 26.27 33.43 15.43
C ALA A 14 24.85 33.86 14.99
N ARG A 15 24.69 34.23 13.71
CA ARG A 15 23.38 34.56 13.13
C ARG A 15 22.41 33.39 13.18
N ALA A 16 22.87 32.19 12.82
CA ALA A 16 22.05 30.98 12.85
C ALA A 16 21.59 30.64 14.28
N ALA A 17 22.49 30.74 15.25
CA ALA A 17 22.18 30.56 16.67
C ALA A 17 21.14 31.59 17.16
N GLN A 18 21.28 32.86 16.78
CA GLN A 18 20.32 33.90 17.13
C GLN A 18 18.93 33.62 16.54
N LEU A 19 18.84 33.34 15.24
CA LEU A 19 17.57 33.01 14.58
C LEU A 19 16.89 31.79 15.21
N ARG A 20 17.68 30.79 15.62
CA ARG A 20 17.16 29.61 16.32
C ARG A 20 16.62 29.95 17.70
N HIS A 21 17.32 30.80 18.45
CA HIS A 21 16.85 31.30 19.74
C HIS A 21 15.55 32.10 19.57
N ASP A 22 15.50 33.01 18.60
CA ASP A 22 14.32 33.81 18.30
C ASP A 22 13.12 32.91 17.96
N ALA A 23 13.34 31.85 17.17
CA ALA A 23 12.28 30.91 16.83
C ALA A 23 11.72 30.20 18.07
N LEU A 24 12.55 29.86 19.06
CA LEU A 24 12.08 29.28 20.33
C LEU A 24 11.22 30.27 21.12
N VAL A 25 11.63 31.54 21.20
CA VAL A 25 10.88 32.60 21.87
C VAL A 25 9.54 32.84 21.17
N GLN A 26 9.53 32.95 19.83
CA GLN A 26 8.30 33.12 19.07
C GLN A 26 7.39 31.88 19.18
N LYS A 27 7.95 30.68 19.30
CA LYS A 27 7.18 29.45 19.52
C LYS A 27 6.45 29.50 20.85
N GLN A 28 7.11 29.90 21.93
CA GLN A 28 6.47 30.03 23.25
C GLN A 28 5.33 31.06 23.23
N ARG A 29 5.51 32.19 22.53
CA ARG A 29 4.46 33.18 22.32
C ARG A 29 3.28 32.59 21.54
N PHE A 30 3.54 31.93 20.41
CA PHE A 30 2.52 31.30 19.60
C PHE A 30 1.74 30.22 20.36
N ASP A 31 2.44 29.31 21.05
CA ASP A 31 1.82 28.27 21.88
C ASP A 31 0.93 28.90 22.96
N SER A 32 1.35 30.03 23.55
CA SER A 32 0.57 30.74 24.57
C SER A 32 -0.72 31.31 23.98
N VAL A 33 -0.66 31.96 22.82
CA VAL A 33 -1.86 32.51 22.13
C VAL A 33 -2.78 31.38 21.66
N LEU A 34 -2.24 30.27 21.14
CA LEU A 34 -3.04 29.15 20.63
C LEU A 34 -3.74 28.34 21.74
N ARG A 35 -3.11 28.12 22.91
CA ARG A 35 -3.66 27.29 24.01
C ARG A 35 -4.99 27.81 24.58
N PHE A 36 -5.29 29.10 24.43
CA PHE A 36 -6.57 29.67 24.87
C PHE A 36 -7.77 29.22 24.03
N THR A 37 -7.55 28.48 22.93
CA THR A 37 -8.61 27.78 22.17
C THR A 37 -9.12 26.50 22.87
N GLN A 38 -8.32 25.88 23.75
CA GLN A 38 -8.54 24.50 24.22
C GLN A 38 -9.24 24.39 25.58
N THR A 39 -9.15 25.42 26.41
CA THR A 39 -9.76 25.46 27.75
C THR A 39 -11.14 26.07 27.67
N GLY A 40 -12.19 25.25 27.81
CA GLY A 40 -13.60 25.66 27.87
C GLY A 40 -13.97 26.41 29.15
N THR A 41 -13.17 27.36 29.59
CA THR A 41 -13.53 28.30 30.67
C THR A 41 -14.30 29.48 30.08
N ALA A 42 -15.14 30.13 30.90
CA ALA A 42 -16.17 31.09 30.50
C ALA A 42 -15.67 32.43 29.88
N ARG A 43 -14.42 32.51 29.40
CA ARG A 43 -13.92 33.59 28.55
C ARG A 43 -13.56 33.00 27.18
N PRO A 44 -14.07 33.54 26.07
CA PRO A 44 -13.66 33.08 24.75
C PRO A 44 -12.19 33.47 24.55
N GLY A 45 -11.29 32.51 24.66
CA GLY A 45 -9.92 32.67 24.19
C GLY A 45 -9.89 32.81 22.67
N PRO A 46 -8.81 33.34 22.09
CA PRO A 46 -8.72 33.54 20.65
C PRO A 46 -8.88 32.22 19.90
N ALA A 47 -9.73 32.17 18.88
CA ALA A 47 -9.93 31.02 18.02
C ALA A 47 -8.71 30.78 17.09
N PRO A 48 -8.52 29.58 16.51
CA PRO A 48 -7.35 29.30 15.66
C PRO A 48 -7.22 30.19 14.41
N PHE A 49 -8.30 30.88 14.04
CA PHE A 49 -8.36 31.81 12.91
C PHE A 49 -8.29 33.29 13.33
N ASP A 50 -8.16 33.59 14.62
CA ASP A 50 -8.11 34.97 15.09
C ASP A 50 -6.83 35.66 14.62
N MET A 51 -6.94 36.97 14.41
CA MET A 51 -5.85 37.78 13.86
C MET A 51 -4.57 37.68 14.71
N GLU A 52 -4.69 37.64 16.03
CA GLU A 52 -3.55 37.49 16.95
C GLU A 52 -2.82 36.15 16.75
N VAL A 53 -3.56 35.05 16.58
CA VAL A 53 -2.98 33.73 16.28
C VAL A 53 -2.28 33.76 14.93
N GLN A 54 -2.89 34.39 13.92
CA GLN A 54 -2.29 34.53 12.59
C GLN A 54 -0.97 35.31 12.63
N ILE A 55 -0.94 36.46 13.33
CA ILE A 55 0.27 37.30 13.46
C ILE A 55 1.39 36.55 14.18
N ALA A 56 1.08 35.90 15.31
CA ALA A 56 2.08 35.14 16.08
C ALA A 56 2.65 33.98 15.25
N ARG A 57 1.78 33.26 14.54
CA ARG A 57 2.16 32.16 13.64
C ARG A 57 3.04 32.64 12.48
N ASP A 58 2.65 33.73 11.82
CA ASP A 58 3.37 34.27 10.69
C ASP A 58 4.76 34.78 11.10
N THR A 59 4.85 35.39 12.28
CA THR A 59 6.13 35.81 12.87
C THR A 59 7.06 34.61 13.12
N LEU A 60 6.56 33.58 13.78
CA LEU A 60 7.32 32.34 14.03
C LEU A 60 7.79 31.68 12.73
N ARG A 61 6.90 31.57 11.74
CA ARG A 61 7.21 30.98 10.43
C ARG A 61 8.29 31.78 9.70
N ARG A 62 8.21 33.11 9.71
CA ARG A 62 9.23 33.98 9.09
C ARG A 62 10.61 33.77 9.71
N THR A 63 10.70 33.53 11.02
CA THR A 63 11.98 33.23 11.67
C THR A 63 12.57 31.90 11.17
N TYR A 64 11.76 30.84 11.06
CA TYR A 64 12.23 29.56 10.50
C TYR A 64 12.62 29.68 9.02
N VAL A 65 11.82 30.38 8.21
CA VAL A 65 12.14 30.60 6.79
C VAL A 65 13.41 31.44 6.63
N SER A 66 13.62 32.45 7.48
CA SER A 66 14.88 33.21 7.50
C SER A 66 16.07 32.29 7.77
N LEU A 67 15.97 31.44 8.81
CA LEU A 67 17.02 30.48 9.14
C LEU A 67 17.33 29.54 7.98
N LEU A 68 16.31 29.01 7.30
CA LEU A 68 16.46 28.13 6.13
C LEU A 68 17.14 28.81 4.94
N PHE A 69 16.86 30.08 4.69
CA PHE A 69 17.33 30.75 3.47
C PHE A 69 18.61 31.55 3.67
N THR A 70 18.87 32.07 4.87
CA THR A 70 20.06 32.88 5.15
C THR A 70 21.20 32.07 5.74
N CYS A 71 20.90 30.96 6.43
CA CYS A 71 21.90 30.09 7.05
C CYS A 71 21.63 28.60 6.72
N PRO A 72 21.42 28.21 5.45
CA PRO A 72 20.94 26.87 5.05
C PRO A 72 21.84 25.71 5.51
N TRP A 73 23.13 25.99 5.71
CA TRP A 73 24.15 24.99 6.05
C TRP A 73 24.47 24.93 7.54
N ALA A 74 23.91 25.86 8.33
CA ALA A 74 24.10 25.85 9.77
C ALA A 74 23.38 24.66 10.39
N ARG A 75 23.97 24.06 11.44
CA ARG A 75 23.36 22.94 12.18
C ARG A 75 21.98 23.32 12.73
N GLU A 76 21.83 24.58 13.12
CA GLU A 76 20.60 25.17 13.65
C GLU A 76 19.45 25.17 12.63
N ALA A 77 19.77 25.24 11.34
CA ALA A 77 18.81 25.21 10.23
C ALA A 77 18.36 23.80 9.86
N HIS A 78 19.04 22.76 10.36
CA HIS A 78 18.66 21.38 10.14
C HIS A 78 17.21 21.14 10.62
N ASN A 79 16.38 20.59 9.74
CA ASN A 79 14.94 20.36 9.95
C ASN A 79 14.13 21.63 10.30
N ALA A 80 14.61 22.84 10.01
CA ALA A 80 13.85 24.07 10.27
C ALA A 80 12.55 24.13 9.45
N ASP A 81 12.48 23.47 8.31
CA ASP A 81 11.28 23.29 7.49
C ASP A 81 10.25 22.38 8.18
N VAL A 82 10.70 21.27 8.77
CA VAL A 82 9.85 20.37 9.56
C VAL A 82 9.33 21.08 10.82
N LEU A 83 10.16 21.88 11.47
CA LEU A 83 9.77 22.66 12.64
C LEU A 83 8.80 23.77 12.27
N ALA A 84 9.01 24.45 11.14
CA ALA A 84 8.05 25.42 10.62
C ALA A 84 6.69 24.74 10.39
N TRP A 85 6.66 23.61 9.66
CA TRP A 85 5.44 22.85 9.44
C TRP A 85 4.74 22.47 10.75
N ASN A 86 5.46 21.82 11.67
CA ASN A 86 4.88 21.30 12.90
C ASN A 86 4.40 22.40 13.85
N HIS A 87 5.24 23.43 14.05
CA HIS A 87 4.97 24.49 15.03
C HIS A 87 3.99 25.54 14.51
N THR A 88 3.89 25.77 13.19
CA THR A 88 3.03 26.85 12.66
C THR A 88 1.79 26.34 11.97
N THR A 89 1.93 25.35 11.08
CA THR A 89 0.84 24.90 10.22
C THR A 89 0.08 23.74 10.85
N TYR A 90 0.77 22.67 11.21
CA TYR A 90 0.15 21.47 11.77
C TYR A 90 -0.46 21.72 13.16
N ALA A 91 0.16 22.54 14.00
CA ALA A 91 -0.41 22.92 15.30
C ALA A 91 -1.83 23.52 15.16
N VAL A 92 -2.03 24.39 14.16
CA VAL A 92 -3.34 24.99 13.88
C VAL A 92 -4.30 23.98 13.24
N ILE A 93 -3.81 23.12 12.33
CA ILE A 93 -4.59 22.00 11.79
C ILE A 93 -5.11 21.11 12.92
N ALA A 94 -4.26 20.75 13.87
CA ALA A 94 -4.63 19.92 15.02
C ALA A 94 -5.72 20.59 15.86
N ALA A 95 -5.61 21.89 16.14
CA ALA A 95 -6.63 22.65 16.87
C ALA A 95 -7.98 22.67 16.12
N PHE A 96 -7.98 22.90 14.80
CA PHE A 96 -9.20 22.82 13.99
C PHE A 96 -9.83 21.42 13.99
N ARG A 97 -9.01 20.38 13.81
CA ARG A 97 -9.49 18.99 13.79
C ARG A 97 -10.12 18.61 15.13
N GLU A 98 -9.50 19.01 16.24
CA GLU A 98 -10.04 18.82 17.58
C GLU A 98 -11.38 19.56 17.77
N GLN A 99 -11.45 20.84 17.38
CA GLN A 99 -12.68 21.63 17.46
C GLN A 99 -13.81 21.03 16.63
N ILE A 100 -13.54 20.63 15.38
CA ILE A 100 -14.53 20.03 14.48
C ILE A 100 -15.02 18.69 15.03
N ALA A 101 -14.12 17.83 15.53
CA ALA A 101 -14.49 16.55 16.12
C ALA A 101 -15.37 16.71 17.38
N ARG A 102 -15.07 17.70 18.23
CA ARG A 102 -15.91 18.06 19.40
C ARG A 102 -17.32 18.50 18.95
N LEU A 103 -17.40 19.41 17.97
CA LEU A 103 -18.68 19.92 17.44
C LEU A 103 -19.50 18.83 16.74
N GLU A 104 -18.85 17.92 16.01
CA GLU A 104 -19.49 16.78 15.35
C GLU A 104 -20.13 15.81 16.35
N LYS A 105 -19.45 15.54 17.48
CA LYS A 105 -19.99 14.73 18.57
C LYS A 105 -21.18 15.40 19.28
N ASP A 106 -21.09 16.71 19.49
CA ASP A 106 -22.10 17.49 20.22
C ASP A 106 -23.37 17.77 19.42
N ALA A 107 -23.28 17.94 18.10
CA ALA A 107 -24.40 18.36 17.25
C ALA A 107 -25.63 17.40 17.30
N PRO A 108 -25.48 16.06 17.30
CA PRO A 108 -26.61 15.14 17.50
C PRO A 108 -27.19 15.19 18.93
N HIS A 109 -26.35 15.48 19.93
CA HIS A 109 -26.69 15.41 21.36
C HIS A 109 -27.23 16.73 21.93
N ALA A 110 -27.12 17.84 21.19
CA ALA A 110 -27.61 19.17 21.57
C ALA A 110 -29.11 19.20 21.92
N ALA A 111 -29.86 18.21 21.44
CA ALA A 111 -31.31 18.11 21.55
C ALA A 111 -31.78 17.52 22.91
N SER A 112 -30.90 16.96 23.75
CA SER A 112 -31.26 16.29 25.00
C SER A 112 -31.02 17.12 26.28
N LYS A 113 -30.14 18.14 26.24
CA LYS A 113 -29.89 19.00 27.42
C LYS A 113 -31.11 19.88 27.70
N ARG A 114 -31.48 20.13 28.98
CA ARG A 114 -32.54 21.09 29.33
C ARG A 114 -32.04 22.52 29.09
N GLY A 115 -32.80 23.35 28.39
CA GLY A 115 -32.44 24.74 28.09
C GLY A 115 -33.65 25.54 27.61
N ALA A 116 -33.58 26.88 27.71
CA ALA A 116 -34.71 27.79 27.47
C ALA A 116 -35.19 27.84 26.01
N ALA A 117 -34.30 27.55 25.04
CA ALA A 117 -34.64 27.56 23.62
C ALA A 117 -35.28 26.23 23.14
N PRO A 118 -36.11 26.23 22.09
CA PRO A 118 -36.61 25.02 21.44
C PRO A 118 -35.51 24.02 21.03
N LYS A 119 -35.85 22.73 21.05
CA LYS A 119 -34.93 21.62 20.71
C LYS A 119 -34.38 21.71 19.28
N SER A 120 -35.19 22.18 18.33
CA SER A 120 -34.85 22.37 16.92
C SER A 120 -33.83 23.49 16.70
N GLU A 121 -33.99 24.61 17.40
CA GLU A 121 -33.10 25.77 17.29
C GLU A 121 -31.71 25.46 17.83
N ARG A 122 -31.62 24.79 18.99
CA ARG A 122 -30.33 24.40 19.58
C ARG A 122 -29.53 23.46 18.71
N ARG A 123 -30.20 22.49 18.07
CA ARG A 123 -29.57 21.58 17.11
C ARG A 123 -29.10 22.33 15.85
N SER A 124 -29.89 23.28 15.36
CA SER A 124 -29.55 24.09 14.19
C SER A 124 -28.36 25.02 14.46
N ALA A 125 -28.32 25.66 15.64
CA ALA A 125 -27.19 26.48 16.07
C ALA A 125 -25.87 25.70 16.12
N LYS A 126 -25.88 24.50 16.72
CA LYS A 126 -24.69 23.63 16.76
C LYS A 126 -24.26 23.12 15.39
N MET A 127 -25.21 22.85 14.50
CA MET A 127 -24.90 22.51 13.12
C MET A 127 -24.25 23.68 12.38
N HIS A 128 -24.73 24.91 12.57
CA HIS A 128 -24.13 26.11 11.98
C HIS A 128 -22.74 26.43 12.55
N GLU A 129 -22.50 26.19 13.85
CA GLU A 129 -21.16 26.27 14.45
C GLU A 129 -20.20 25.28 13.80
N TRP A 130 -20.62 24.02 13.60
CA TRP A 130 -19.83 23.00 12.89
C TRP A 130 -19.55 23.38 11.42
N GLU A 131 -20.57 23.83 10.68
CA GLU A 131 -20.42 24.29 9.30
C GLU A 131 -19.45 25.47 9.18
N ARG A 132 -19.51 26.40 10.15
CA ARG A 132 -18.59 27.53 10.24
C ARG A 132 -17.16 27.07 10.49
N ALA A 133 -16.91 26.28 11.54
CA ALA A 133 -15.58 25.78 11.86
C ALA A 133 -14.96 25.01 10.70
N ARG A 134 -15.75 24.18 10.01
CA ARG A 134 -15.31 23.43 8.82
C ARG A 134 -14.98 24.34 7.63
N ARG A 135 -15.78 25.36 7.36
CA ARG A 135 -15.52 26.34 6.30
C ARG A 135 -14.25 27.15 6.59
N ASP A 136 -14.09 27.59 7.84
CA ASP A 136 -12.94 28.38 8.27
C ASP A 136 -11.65 27.53 8.21
N PHE A 137 -11.72 26.25 8.58
CA PHE A 137 -10.61 25.31 8.42
C PHE A 137 -10.19 25.15 6.95
N ARG A 138 -11.13 25.00 6.02
CA ARG A 138 -10.81 24.92 4.59
C ARG A 138 -10.14 26.19 4.07
N ARG A 139 -10.65 27.36 4.47
CA ARG A 139 -10.05 28.65 4.11
C ARG A 139 -8.62 28.78 4.64
N PHE A 140 -8.38 28.33 5.87
CA PHE A 140 -7.04 28.25 6.45
C PHE A 140 -6.13 27.36 5.61
N LEU A 141 -6.58 26.16 5.23
CA LEU A 141 -5.81 25.22 4.41
C LEU A 141 -5.46 25.82 3.03
N ASP A 142 -6.42 26.48 2.37
CA ASP A 142 -6.18 27.16 1.09
C ASP A 142 -5.12 28.27 1.21
N THR A 143 -5.17 29.04 2.30
CA THR A 143 -4.19 30.12 2.56
C THR A 143 -2.80 29.57 2.86
N GLU A 144 -2.73 28.48 3.64
CA GLU A 144 -1.46 27.80 3.92
C GLU A 144 -0.85 27.18 2.67
N LEU A 145 -1.67 26.58 1.80
CA LEU A 145 -1.19 25.96 0.58
C LEU A 145 -0.44 26.96 -0.29
N VAL A 146 -1.01 28.14 -0.52
CA VAL A 146 -0.36 29.22 -1.28
C VAL A 146 0.97 29.62 -0.64
N THR A 147 1.06 29.62 0.69
CA THR A 147 2.30 30.01 1.38
C THR A 147 3.40 28.98 1.16
N TRP A 148 3.09 27.69 1.28
CA TRP A 148 4.06 26.61 1.07
C TRP A 148 4.43 26.43 -0.41
N GLU A 149 3.49 26.61 -1.34
CA GLU A 149 3.75 26.63 -2.78
C GLU A 149 4.72 27.76 -3.16
N ARG A 150 4.53 28.96 -2.59
CA ARG A 150 5.48 30.08 -2.76
C ARG A 150 6.85 29.75 -2.19
N LEU A 151 6.92 29.11 -1.03
CA LEU A 151 8.20 28.71 -0.42
C LEU A 151 8.95 27.71 -1.31
N ALA A 152 8.25 26.74 -1.92
CA ALA A 152 8.84 25.79 -2.87
C ALA A 152 9.45 26.51 -4.10
N VAL A 153 8.68 27.43 -4.70
CA VAL A 153 9.14 28.23 -5.84
C VAL A 153 10.36 29.08 -5.46
N GLN A 154 10.33 29.72 -4.28
CA GLN A 154 11.44 30.51 -3.78
C GLN A 154 12.69 29.69 -3.52
N LEU A 155 12.57 28.49 -2.96
CA LEU A 155 13.70 27.61 -2.70
C LEU A 155 14.43 27.25 -4.01
N VAL A 156 13.67 26.81 -5.02
CA VAL A 156 14.20 26.47 -6.34
C VAL A 156 14.84 27.69 -7.03
N ARG A 157 14.26 28.88 -6.86
CA ARG A 157 14.78 30.11 -7.46
C ARG A 157 16.03 30.62 -6.77
N VAL A 158 15.98 30.79 -5.45
CA VAL A 158 17.08 31.36 -4.65
C VAL A 158 18.30 30.46 -4.72
N PHE A 159 18.14 29.14 -4.65
CA PHE A 159 19.30 28.22 -4.72
C PHE A 159 19.57 27.68 -6.13
N ALA A 160 18.92 28.24 -7.15
CA ALA A 160 19.13 27.88 -8.56
C ALA A 160 19.05 26.36 -8.85
N LEU A 161 18.10 25.64 -8.23
CA LEU A 161 17.87 24.20 -8.41
C LEU A 161 17.27 23.91 -9.80
N ARG A 162 18.10 23.93 -10.84
CA ARG A 162 17.63 23.88 -12.24
C ARG A 162 16.90 22.59 -12.59
N ASP A 163 17.37 21.48 -12.04
CA ASP A 163 16.83 20.13 -12.17
C ASP A 163 15.45 19.97 -11.50
N ALA A 164 15.12 20.79 -10.51
CA ALA A 164 13.80 20.81 -9.87
C ALA A 164 12.76 21.69 -10.61
N ARG A 165 13.16 22.49 -11.61
CA ARG A 165 12.21 23.35 -12.37
C ARG A 165 11.11 22.58 -13.11
N PRO A 166 11.39 21.43 -13.76
CA PRO A 166 10.33 20.64 -14.41
C PRO A 166 9.25 20.18 -13.44
N VAL A 167 9.61 19.88 -12.18
CA VAL A 167 8.65 19.52 -11.12
C VAL A 167 7.68 20.67 -10.87
N LEU A 168 8.20 21.89 -10.68
CA LEU A 168 7.35 23.07 -10.50
C LEU A 168 6.43 23.31 -11.70
N HIS A 169 6.93 23.12 -12.93
CA HIS A 169 6.14 23.29 -14.15
C HIS A 169 4.98 22.28 -14.23
N ARG A 170 5.23 20.99 -13.97
CA ARG A 170 4.20 19.94 -13.96
C ARG A 170 3.16 20.16 -12.88
N LEU A 171 3.55 20.72 -11.74
CA LEU A 171 2.65 21.12 -10.66
C LEU A 171 1.99 22.49 -10.90
N HIS A 172 2.29 23.16 -12.02
CA HIS A 172 1.81 24.51 -12.33
C HIS A 172 2.13 25.54 -11.23
N LEU A 173 3.24 25.36 -10.52
CA LEU A 173 3.74 26.28 -9.51
C LEU A 173 4.54 27.38 -10.21
N ARG A 174 4.00 28.60 -10.22
CA ARG A 174 4.59 29.75 -10.90
C ARG A 174 5.14 30.76 -9.92
N ASP A 175 6.21 31.43 -10.34
CA ASP A 175 6.72 32.63 -9.67
C ASP A 175 5.84 33.82 -10.08
N THR A 176 4.73 34.02 -9.37
CA THR A 176 3.81 35.14 -9.63
C THR A 176 4.45 36.51 -9.42
N ASP A 177 5.55 36.59 -8.66
CA ASP A 177 6.21 37.87 -8.38
C ASP A 177 7.09 38.31 -9.57
N MET A 178 7.70 37.37 -10.29
CA MET A 178 8.38 37.61 -11.56
C MET A 178 7.41 37.93 -12.72
N GLU A 179 6.23 37.31 -12.77
CA GLU A 179 5.21 37.63 -13.79
C GLU A 179 4.64 39.04 -13.60
N ARG A 180 4.41 39.47 -12.35
CA ARG A 180 4.04 40.87 -12.06
C ARG A 180 5.16 41.85 -12.40
N GLN A 181 6.42 41.53 -12.10
CA GLN A 181 7.57 42.40 -12.44
C GLN A 181 7.86 42.47 -13.96
N ARG A 182 7.65 41.37 -14.70
CA ARG A 182 7.76 41.37 -16.17
C ARG A 182 6.62 42.13 -16.85
N GLY A 183 5.39 42.01 -16.32
CA GLY A 183 4.24 42.80 -16.76
C GLY A 183 4.30 44.29 -16.36
N ALA A 184 5.06 44.61 -15.31
CA ALA A 184 5.29 45.97 -14.80
C ALA A 184 6.63 46.58 -15.26
N SER A 185 7.18 46.15 -16.40
CA SER A 185 8.40 46.69 -17.00
C SER A 185 8.28 48.13 -17.56
N GLY A 186 7.38 48.94 -16.99
CA GLY A 186 7.18 50.36 -17.28
C GLY A 186 7.22 51.29 -16.06
N ALA A 187 7.43 50.81 -14.84
CA ALA A 187 7.54 51.69 -13.67
C ALA A 187 8.74 51.32 -12.80
N GLN A 188 9.68 52.27 -12.71
CA GLN A 188 10.85 52.21 -11.83
C GLN A 188 10.44 52.13 -10.36
N GLY A 189 11.14 51.26 -9.61
CA GLY A 189 11.34 51.37 -8.17
C GLY A 189 10.17 50.94 -7.28
N GLY A 190 10.35 49.84 -6.54
CA GLY A 190 9.51 49.53 -5.38
C GLY A 190 9.30 48.04 -5.12
N ASP A 191 9.99 47.56 -4.09
CA ASP A 191 9.74 46.35 -3.28
C ASP A 191 9.74 44.98 -3.96
N ALA A 192 10.85 44.26 -3.74
CA ALA A 192 10.96 42.82 -3.93
C ALA A 192 10.04 42.07 -2.95
N SER A 193 8.75 41.97 -3.29
CA SER A 193 7.74 41.20 -2.54
C SER A 193 7.91 39.68 -2.73
N GLY A 194 9.10 39.15 -2.50
CA GLY A 194 9.29 37.76 -2.07
C GLY A 194 9.52 37.77 -0.57
N VAL A 195 9.01 36.76 0.17
CA VAL A 195 9.13 36.58 1.64
C VAL A 195 10.43 37.10 2.28
N LEU A 196 11.60 37.03 1.60
CA LEU A 196 12.86 37.62 2.06
C LEU A 196 13.62 38.48 1.03
N GLY A 197 13.09 38.72 -0.17
CA GLY A 197 13.75 39.54 -1.19
C GLY A 197 15.16 39.09 -1.64
N LEU A 198 15.53 37.84 -1.40
CA LEU A 198 16.89 37.33 -1.64
C LEU A 198 17.19 37.14 -3.14
N ALA A 199 18.40 37.54 -3.54
CA ALA A 199 18.93 37.28 -4.86
C ALA A 199 19.28 35.79 -5.04
N PRO A 200 19.29 35.27 -6.28
CA PRO A 200 19.77 33.92 -6.56
C PRO A 200 21.22 33.73 -6.10
N HIS A 201 21.50 32.56 -5.54
CA HIS A 201 22.83 32.12 -5.12
C HIS A 201 23.75 32.07 -6.35
N ALA A 202 24.85 32.82 -6.29
CA ALA A 202 25.77 32.96 -7.42
C ALA A 202 26.69 31.74 -7.58
N GLU A 203 27.12 31.16 -6.46
CA GLU A 203 28.07 30.04 -6.45
C GLU A 203 27.37 28.69 -6.72
N PRO A 204 28.01 27.76 -7.47
CA PRO A 204 27.51 26.40 -7.63
C PRO A 204 27.41 25.66 -6.29
N LEU A 205 26.32 24.92 -6.11
CA LEU A 205 26.11 24.09 -4.92
C LEU A 205 26.99 22.84 -4.97
N ARG A 206 27.54 22.43 -3.83
CA ARG A 206 28.14 21.08 -3.68
C ARG A 206 27.05 20.01 -3.76
N ALA A 207 27.45 18.77 -4.07
CA ALA A 207 26.51 17.65 -4.21
C ALA A 207 25.70 17.42 -2.93
N GLU A 208 26.32 17.48 -1.75
CA GLU A 208 25.61 17.30 -0.47
C GLU A 208 24.63 18.44 -0.19
N GLN A 209 25.03 19.68 -0.50
CA GLN A 209 24.20 20.88 -0.33
C GLN A 209 22.99 20.86 -1.27
N HIS A 210 23.21 20.48 -2.53
CA HIS A 210 22.16 20.30 -3.52
C HIS A 210 21.17 19.21 -3.07
N HIS A 211 21.67 18.06 -2.63
CA HIS A 211 20.84 16.97 -2.11
C HIS A 211 19.99 17.41 -0.90
N GLN A 212 20.59 18.08 0.09
CA GLN A 212 19.87 18.61 1.28
C GLN A 212 18.72 19.56 0.90
N LEU A 213 18.92 20.39 -0.13
CA LEU A 213 17.87 21.29 -0.63
C LEU A 213 16.77 20.53 -1.37
N LEU A 214 17.09 19.48 -2.12
CA LEU A 214 16.09 18.59 -2.72
C LEU A 214 15.27 17.87 -1.66
N GLU A 215 15.86 17.45 -0.54
CA GLU A 215 15.10 16.87 0.56
C GLU A 215 14.12 17.88 1.18
N THR A 216 14.58 19.12 1.33
CA THR A 216 13.75 20.23 1.84
C THR A 216 12.59 20.49 0.89
N LEU A 217 12.85 20.51 -0.42
CA LEU A 217 11.81 20.65 -1.44
C LEU A 217 10.82 19.48 -1.42
N GLN A 218 11.29 18.23 -1.32
CA GLN A 218 10.43 17.05 -1.20
C GLN A 218 9.49 17.16 0.01
N ARG A 219 10.01 17.58 1.17
CA ARG A 219 9.20 17.77 2.38
C ARG A 219 8.17 18.88 2.20
N ILE A 220 8.54 20.02 1.61
CA ILE A 220 7.60 21.10 1.30
C ILE A 220 6.49 20.63 0.34
N LEU A 221 6.81 19.91 -0.73
CA LEU A 221 5.81 19.36 -1.64
C LEU A 221 4.87 18.35 -0.93
N THR A 222 5.42 17.57 0.00
CA THR A 222 4.64 16.67 0.86
C THR A 222 3.68 17.46 1.75
N PHE A 223 4.13 18.58 2.35
CA PHE A 223 3.28 19.47 3.13
C PHE A 223 2.15 20.08 2.28
N CYS A 224 2.44 20.51 1.05
CA CYS A 224 1.42 20.96 0.11
C CYS A 224 0.39 19.85 -0.17
N GLY A 225 0.85 18.61 -0.40
CA GLY A 225 -0.02 17.45 -0.59
C GLY A 225 -0.93 17.20 0.63
N ASP A 226 -0.36 17.32 1.84
CA ASP A 226 -1.11 17.17 3.09
C ASP A 226 -2.22 18.20 3.24
N LEU A 227 -1.95 19.47 2.92
CA LEU A 227 -2.94 20.54 2.97
C LEU A 227 -4.11 20.27 2.02
N VAL A 228 -3.82 19.85 0.78
CA VAL A 228 -4.85 19.48 -0.20
C VAL A 228 -5.64 18.26 0.27
N ARG A 229 -4.97 17.23 0.78
CA ARG A 229 -5.63 16.03 1.31
C ARG A 229 -6.56 16.38 2.47
N TYR A 230 -6.12 17.18 3.44
CA TYR A 230 -6.98 17.63 4.54
C TYR A 230 -8.17 18.42 4.03
N ARG A 231 -7.99 19.29 3.04
CA ARG A 231 -9.09 20.07 2.45
C ARG A 231 -10.17 19.15 1.89
N GLU A 232 -9.77 18.09 1.18
CA GLU A 232 -10.67 17.15 0.54
C GLU A 232 -11.38 16.20 1.50
N GLN A 233 -10.70 15.77 2.57
CA GLN A 233 -11.31 15.00 3.65
C GLN A 233 -12.46 15.77 4.30
N TYR A 234 -12.33 17.09 4.39
CA TYR A 234 -13.36 17.98 4.92
C TYR A 234 -14.24 18.58 3.80
N THR A 235 -14.37 17.94 2.63
CA THR A 235 -15.39 18.26 1.58
C THR A 235 -16.70 17.49 1.80
N VAL A 236 -16.65 16.31 2.43
CA VAL A 236 -17.82 15.47 2.68
C VAL A 236 -18.44 15.81 4.03
N VAL A 237 -19.78 15.81 4.11
CA VAL A 237 -20.51 15.92 5.38
C VAL A 237 -20.65 14.51 5.96
N PRO A 238 -20.25 14.26 7.22
CA PRO A 238 -20.41 12.97 7.86
C PRO A 238 -21.86 12.47 7.82
N THR A 239 -22.07 11.19 7.57
CA THR A 239 -23.40 10.57 7.44
C THR A 239 -24.28 10.82 8.68
N ALA A 240 -23.67 10.82 9.88
CA ALA A 240 -24.34 11.11 11.14
C ALA A 240 -24.97 12.52 11.19
N LEU A 241 -24.40 13.48 10.45
CA LEU A 241 -24.88 14.86 10.35
C LEU A 241 -25.75 15.10 9.11
N ALA A 242 -25.66 14.23 8.09
CA ALA A 242 -26.39 14.36 6.82
C ALA A 242 -27.90 14.03 6.89
N ALA A 243 -28.38 13.46 8.01
CA ALA A 243 -29.68 12.80 8.17
C ALA A 243 -30.96 13.62 7.88
N ARG A 244 -30.88 14.88 7.44
CA ARG A 244 -32.06 15.69 7.05
C ARG A 244 -31.90 16.62 5.84
N ARG A 245 -30.70 16.86 5.29
CA ARG A 245 -30.50 17.88 4.24
C ARG A 245 -30.32 17.33 2.82
N THR A 246 -30.02 16.04 2.66
CA THR A 246 -29.57 15.53 1.35
C THR A 246 -30.20 14.19 1.01
N GLN A 247 -31.54 14.10 1.02
CA GLN A 247 -32.21 13.01 0.29
C GLN A 247 -32.07 13.17 -1.25
N HIS A 248 -31.68 14.36 -1.73
CA HIS A 248 -31.56 14.65 -3.16
C HIS A 248 -30.17 15.10 -3.65
N ALA A 249 -29.17 15.22 -2.78
CA ALA A 249 -27.81 15.58 -3.19
C ALA A 249 -26.91 14.35 -3.10
N LYS A 250 -26.45 13.85 -4.26
CA LYS A 250 -25.45 12.79 -4.33
C LYS A 250 -24.19 13.29 -3.60
N PRO A 251 -23.64 12.55 -2.62
CA PRO A 251 -22.40 12.95 -1.96
C PRO A 251 -21.32 13.15 -3.03
N ARG A 252 -20.71 14.33 -3.07
CA ARG A 252 -19.57 14.58 -3.96
C ARG A 252 -18.42 13.70 -3.47
N ALA A 253 -17.87 12.88 -4.36
CA ALA A 253 -16.62 12.17 -4.09
C ALA A 253 -15.50 13.20 -3.86
N SER A 254 -14.65 12.96 -2.86
CA SER A 254 -13.45 13.77 -2.62
C SER A 254 -12.50 13.66 -3.81
N ASP A 255 -11.99 14.78 -4.31
CA ASP A 255 -11.07 14.80 -5.46
C ASP A 255 -9.62 14.96 -4.99
N PHE A 256 -8.93 13.83 -4.81
CA PHE A 256 -7.55 13.81 -4.35
C PHE A 256 -6.51 14.03 -5.48
N THR A 257 -6.93 14.36 -6.71
CA THR A 257 -6.03 14.46 -7.89
C THR A 257 -4.84 15.40 -7.64
N ARG A 258 -5.08 16.57 -7.05
CA ARG A 258 -4.01 17.54 -6.76
C ARG A 258 -3.05 17.03 -5.67
N ALA A 259 -3.56 16.34 -4.64
CA ALA A 259 -2.71 15.77 -3.60
C ALA A 259 -1.83 14.64 -4.16
N LEU A 260 -2.42 13.76 -4.98
CA LEU A 260 -1.69 12.70 -5.69
C LEU A 260 -0.56 13.26 -6.55
N ALA A 261 -0.82 14.31 -7.33
CA ALA A 261 0.21 14.96 -8.15
C ALA A 261 1.37 15.51 -7.30
N LEU A 262 1.07 16.18 -6.19
CA LEU A 262 2.09 16.73 -5.27
C LEU A 262 2.97 15.62 -4.66
N TYR A 263 2.36 14.55 -4.14
CA TYR A 263 3.11 13.44 -3.56
C TYR A 263 3.90 12.64 -4.61
N HIS A 264 3.35 12.45 -5.80
CA HIS A 264 4.03 11.76 -6.89
C HIS A 264 5.27 12.53 -7.36
N GLU A 265 5.16 13.84 -7.56
CA GLU A 265 6.31 14.67 -7.92
C GLU A 265 7.34 14.76 -6.78
N ALA A 266 6.89 14.77 -5.52
CA ALA A 266 7.79 14.67 -4.37
C ALA A 266 8.53 13.31 -4.35
N GLN A 267 7.86 12.22 -4.72
CA GLN A 267 8.48 10.90 -4.83
C GLN A 267 9.54 10.87 -5.94
N LEU A 268 9.21 11.36 -7.14
CA LEU A 268 10.14 11.38 -8.27
C LEU A 268 11.37 12.27 -8.03
N LEU A 269 11.27 13.27 -7.14
CA LEU A 269 12.38 14.15 -6.81
C LEU A 269 13.49 13.42 -6.05
N LEU A 270 13.13 12.55 -5.10
CA LEU A 270 14.04 11.70 -4.32
C LEU A 270 13.39 10.33 -4.11
N PRO A 271 13.52 9.42 -5.10
CA PRO A 271 12.77 8.16 -5.12
C PRO A 271 13.23 7.17 -4.04
N ASP A 272 14.41 7.38 -3.46
CA ASP A 272 14.94 6.59 -2.33
C ASP A 272 14.22 6.87 -1.00
N HIS A 273 13.37 7.88 -0.92
CA HIS A 273 12.69 8.29 0.31
C HIS A 273 11.27 7.74 0.39
N GLY A 274 10.96 7.01 1.47
CA GLY A 274 9.69 6.32 1.62
C GLY A 274 8.50 7.20 2.04
N ASN A 275 8.71 8.44 2.51
CA ASN A 275 7.64 9.27 3.07
C ASN A 275 6.55 9.64 2.03
N PRO A 276 6.87 10.12 0.80
CA PRO A 276 5.85 10.38 -0.21
C PRO A 276 4.99 9.15 -0.55
N ALA A 277 5.60 7.96 -0.65
CA ALA A 277 4.87 6.71 -0.84
C ALA A 277 3.90 6.44 0.33
N ASN A 278 4.31 6.64 1.58
CA ASN A 278 3.40 6.53 2.72
C ASN A 278 2.21 7.50 2.61
N GLN A 279 2.40 8.74 2.14
CA GLN A 279 1.27 9.66 1.96
C GLN A 279 0.32 9.24 0.83
N LEU A 280 0.86 8.72 -0.28
CA LEU A 280 0.06 8.09 -1.34
C LEU A 280 -0.78 6.92 -0.78
N ALA A 281 -0.22 6.13 0.14
CA ALA A 281 -0.95 5.05 0.81
C ALA A 281 -2.13 5.56 1.65
N VAL A 282 -1.95 6.69 2.35
CA VAL A 282 -3.05 7.30 3.11
C VAL A 282 -4.15 7.83 2.19
N VAL A 283 -3.80 8.41 1.04
CA VAL A 283 -4.80 8.81 0.04
C VAL A 283 -5.55 7.59 -0.50
N ALA A 284 -4.86 6.50 -0.83
CA ALA A 284 -5.49 5.25 -1.26
C ALA A 284 -6.47 4.71 -0.20
N THR A 285 -6.10 4.77 1.09
CA THR A 285 -6.99 4.39 2.20
C THR A 285 -8.23 5.29 2.27
N CYS A 286 -8.09 6.60 2.02
CA CYS A 286 -9.24 7.53 1.97
C CYS A 286 -10.21 7.21 0.82
N MET A 287 -9.69 6.66 -0.27
CA MET A 287 -10.49 6.27 -1.45
C MET A 287 -11.06 4.84 -1.34
N GLY A 288 -10.71 4.08 -0.29
CA GLY A 288 -11.07 2.68 -0.17
C GLY A 288 -10.30 1.73 -1.09
N ASP A 289 -9.18 2.17 -1.68
CA ASP A 289 -8.29 1.35 -2.50
C ASP A 289 -7.32 0.58 -1.59
N THR A 290 -7.76 -0.58 -1.08
CA THR A 290 -7.00 -1.40 -0.13
C THR A 290 -5.69 -1.90 -0.73
N LEU A 291 -5.72 -2.40 -1.97
CA LEU A 291 -4.51 -2.87 -2.67
C LEU A 291 -3.56 -1.70 -2.94
N GLY A 292 -4.06 -0.56 -3.40
CA GLY A 292 -3.26 0.63 -3.61
C GLY A 292 -2.60 1.13 -2.32
N ALA A 293 -3.28 1.04 -1.18
CA ALA A 293 -2.71 1.37 0.12
C ALA A 293 -1.60 0.39 0.51
N ALA A 294 -1.83 -0.93 0.39
CA ALA A 294 -0.82 -1.95 0.66
C ALA A 294 0.43 -1.76 -0.23
N TYR A 295 0.23 -1.59 -1.53
CA TYR A 295 1.28 -1.32 -2.52
C TYR A 295 2.17 -0.14 -2.10
N GLN A 296 1.56 0.98 -1.75
CA GLN A 296 2.32 2.18 -1.37
C GLN A 296 3.01 2.05 -0.01
N TYR A 297 2.40 1.37 0.98
CA TYR A 297 3.10 1.07 2.24
C TYR A 297 4.30 0.15 2.03
N TYR A 298 4.18 -0.86 1.17
CA TYR A 298 5.31 -1.72 0.79
C TYR A 298 6.44 -0.90 0.15
N ARG A 299 6.11 -0.02 -0.82
CA ARG A 299 7.10 0.88 -1.44
C ARG A 299 7.77 1.79 -0.42
N ALA A 300 7.03 2.35 0.52
CA ALA A 300 7.57 3.19 1.59
C ALA A 300 8.59 2.46 2.49
N LEU A 301 8.55 1.12 2.55
CA LEU A 301 9.42 0.28 3.36
C LEU A 301 10.59 -0.35 2.57
N CYS A 302 10.49 -0.42 1.25
CA CYS A 302 11.45 -1.15 0.39
C CYS A 302 12.31 -0.20 -0.45
N VAL A 303 12.71 0.94 0.12
CA VAL A 303 13.63 1.93 -0.48
C VAL A 303 14.79 2.18 0.48
N ALA A 304 15.85 2.86 0.02
CA ALA A 304 17.06 3.08 0.83
C ALA A 304 16.80 3.85 2.13
N VAL A 305 15.88 4.83 2.10
CA VAL A 305 15.48 5.62 3.27
C VAL A 305 14.01 5.29 3.59
N PRO A 306 13.75 4.16 4.30
CA PRO A 306 12.40 3.70 4.54
C PRO A 306 11.66 4.60 5.53
N PHE A 307 10.36 4.80 5.32
CA PHE A 307 9.49 5.47 6.28
C PHE A 307 8.92 4.47 7.27
N THR A 308 9.59 4.30 8.41
CA THR A 308 9.30 3.22 9.37
C THR A 308 7.86 3.19 9.89
N HIS A 309 7.18 4.34 10.01
CA HIS A 309 5.76 4.39 10.39
C HIS A 309 4.82 3.70 9.38
N ALA A 310 5.23 3.55 8.12
CA ALA A 310 4.48 2.77 7.13
C ALA A 310 4.28 1.32 7.59
N ARG A 311 5.20 0.77 8.38
CA ARG A 311 5.08 -0.59 8.95
C ARG A 311 3.86 -0.70 9.86
N THR A 312 3.72 0.24 10.81
CA THR A 312 2.58 0.25 11.73
C THR A 312 1.26 0.46 10.99
N ASN A 313 1.25 1.26 9.93
CA ASN A 313 0.04 1.46 9.12
C ASN A 313 -0.32 0.24 8.28
N LEU A 314 0.67 -0.41 7.68
CA LEU A 314 0.50 -1.67 6.98
C LEU A 314 -0.03 -2.74 7.93
N GLU A 315 0.55 -2.88 9.13
CA GLU A 315 0.05 -3.82 10.15
C GLU A 315 -1.44 -3.60 10.48
N LYS A 316 -1.87 -2.34 10.66
CA LYS A 316 -3.29 -2.02 10.88
C LYS A 316 -4.18 -2.38 9.70
N LEU A 317 -3.71 -2.14 8.47
CA LEU A 317 -4.42 -2.52 7.24
C LEU A 317 -4.60 -4.05 7.18
N LEU A 318 -3.53 -4.79 7.46
CA LEU A 318 -3.51 -6.25 7.45
C LEU A 318 -4.37 -6.83 8.60
N ASP A 319 -4.37 -6.21 9.78
CA ASP A 319 -5.25 -6.59 10.89
C ASP A 319 -6.73 -6.48 10.54
N LYS A 320 -7.10 -5.40 9.86
CA LYS A 320 -8.46 -5.22 9.38
C LYS A 320 -8.85 -6.32 8.40
N ALA A 321 -7.96 -6.69 7.47
CA ALA A 321 -8.20 -7.77 6.52
C ALA A 321 -8.38 -9.12 7.22
N LEU A 322 -7.53 -9.46 8.20
CA LEU A 322 -7.68 -10.69 9.00
C LEU A 322 -8.95 -10.70 9.86
N HIS A 323 -9.41 -9.55 10.34
CA HIS A 323 -10.67 -9.50 11.06
C HIS A 323 -11.87 -9.82 10.16
N THR A 324 -11.86 -9.34 8.91
CA THR A 324 -12.87 -9.69 7.90
C THR A 324 -12.85 -11.18 7.55
N TRP A 325 -11.67 -11.80 7.56
CA TRP A 325 -11.50 -13.22 7.28
C TRP A 325 -12.19 -14.14 8.28
N ASP A 326 -12.20 -13.79 9.58
CA ASP A 326 -12.70 -14.64 10.67
C ASP A 326 -14.13 -15.15 10.42
N GLY A 327 -14.98 -14.33 9.80
CA GLY A 327 -16.38 -14.65 9.47
C GLY A 327 -16.65 -14.93 7.99
N SER A 328 -15.62 -15.08 7.16
CA SER A 328 -15.79 -15.18 5.71
C SER A 328 -16.28 -16.55 5.24
N ALA A 329 -17.09 -16.57 4.18
CA ALA A 329 -17.50 -17.80 3.50
C ALA A 329 -16.30 -18.54 2.91
N VAL A 330 -15.32 -17.80 2.39
CA VAL A 330 -14.06 -18.33 1.84
C VAL A 330 -13.28 -19.13 2.89
N ARG A 331 -13.22 -18.64 4.13
CA ARG A 331 -12.62 -19.38 5.25
C ARG A 331 -13.35 -20.69 5.53
N THR A 332 -14.68 -20.65 5.56
CA THR A 332 -15.49 -21.84 5.79
C THR A 332 -15.27 -22.89 4.71
N GLU A 333 -15.19 -22.46 3.45
CA GLU A 333 -14.90 -23.33 2.31
C GLU A 333 -13.49 -23.93 2.38
N ALA A 334 -12.46 -23.12 2.65
CA ALA A 334 -11.08 -23.59 2.82
C ALA A 334 -10.97 -24.66 3.92
N LEU A 335 -11.60 -24.42 5.07
CA LEU A 335 -11.63 -25.40 6.15
C LEU A 335 -12.40 -26.67 5.77
N ARG A 336 -13.48 -26.56 5.00
CA ARG A 336 -14.24 -27.72 4.50
C ARG A 336 -13.41 -28.53 3.50
N ALA A 337 -12.72 -27.87 2.57
CA ALA A 337 -11.85 -28.51 1.59
C ALA A 337 -10.74 -29.32 2.27
N TRP A 338 -10.11 -28.74 3.29
CA TRP A 338 -9.12 -29.45 4.09
C TRP A 338 -9.69 -30.64 4.87
N ARG A 339 -10.89 -30.51 5.44
CA ARG A 339 -11.57 -31.64 6.10
C ARG A 339 -11.86 -32.77 5.12
N HIS A 340 -12.31 -32.48 3.90
CA HIS A 340 -12.54 -33.51 2.89
C HIS A 340 -11.24 -34.18 2.46
N ALA A 341 -10.17 -33.42 2.25
CA ALA A 341 -8.86 -33.97 1.91
C ALA A 341 -8.33 -34.92 3.02
N ALA A 342 -8.60 -34.61 4.29
CA ALA A 342 -8.19 -35.46 5.41
C ALA A 342 -8.91 -36.83 5.44
N LEU A 343 -10.09 -36.95 4.83
CA LEU A 343 -10.87 -38.19 4.76
C LEU A 343 -10.39 -39.16 3.66
N VAL A 344 -9.43 -38.75 2.82
CA VAL A 344 -8.89 -39.59 1.76
C VAL A 344 -7.94 -40.64 2.35
N ASP A 345 -8.13 -41.93 2.03
CA ASP A 345 -7.48 -43.04 2.74
C ASP A 345 -5.95 -43.14 2.53
N THR A 346 -5.46 -42.78 1.34
CA THR A 346 -4.04 -42.97 0.98
C THR A 346 -3.22 -41.70 1.12
N ALA A 347 -1.97 -41.82 1.59
CA ALA A 347 -1.06 -40.67 1.70
C ALA A 347 -0.74 -40.04 0.34
N ALA A 348 -0.65 -40.85 -0.72
CA ALA A 348 -0.44 -40.38 -2.10
C ALA A 348 -1.63 -39.52 -2.59
N ALA A 349 -2.86 -39.92 -2.33
CA ALA A 349 -4.04 -39.13 -2.71
C ALA A 349 -4.28 -37.90 -1.80
N ARG A 350 -3.67 -37.87 -0.61
CA ARG A 350 -3.62 -36.69 0.29
C ARG A 350 -2.50 -35.69 -0.06
N ALA A 351 -1.60 -36.03 -0.98
CA ALA A 351 -0.44 -35.21 -1.32
C ALA A 351 -0.76 -33.87 -2.02
N PRO A 352 -1.71 -33.78 -2.98
CA PRO A 352 -2.02 -32.50 -3.62
C PRO A 352 -2.79 -31.56 -2.69
N LEU A 353 -2.62 -30.25 -2.91
CA LEU A 353 -3.42 -29.23 -2.23
C LEU A 353 -4.89 -29.36 -2.68
N PRO A 354 -5.87 -29.31 -1.76
CA PRO A 354 -7.28 -29.32 -2.14
C PRO A 354 -7.65 -28.03 -2.87
N MET A 355 -8.66 -28.10 -3.74
CA MET A 355 -9.15 -26.94 -4.47
C MET A 355 -10.34 -26.31 -3.76
N ILE A 356 -10.41 -24.97 -3.80
CA ILE A 356 -11.59 -24.19 -3.44
C ILE A 356 -12.11 -23.45 -4.69
N GLY A 357 -13.42 -23.39 -4.82
CA GLY A 357 -14.14 -22.74 -5.90
C GLY A 357 -14.72 -21.42 -5.42
N VAL A 358 -13.86 -20.44 -5.18
CA VAL A 358 -14.27 -19.12 -4.65
C VAL A 358 -14.73 -18.22 -5.80
N PRO A 359 -16.01 -17.84 -5.87
CA PRO A 359 -16.46 -16.82 -6.80
C PRO A 359 -16.34 -15.47 -6.10
N TRP A 360 -15.23 -14.77 -6.29
CA TRP A 360 -15.20 -13.34 -5.96
C TRP A 360 -16.24 -12.62 -6.82
N ALA A 361 -17.18 -11.93 -6.18
CA ALA A 361 -18.32 -11.33 -6.88
C ALA A 361 -17.92 -10.08 -7.68
N SER A 362 -16.75 -9.51 -7.37
CA SER A 362 -16.20 -8.34 -8.05
C SER A 362 -14.67 -8.33 -8.05
N GLU A 363 -14.09 -7.57 -8.97
CA GLU A 363 -12.65 -7.30 -8.99
C GLU A 363 -12.16 -6.70 -7.67
N ALA A 364 -12.94 -5.80 -7.06
CA ALA A 364 -12.57 -5.17 -5.79
C ALA A 364 -12.44 -6.22 -4.67
N GLU A 365 -13.37 -7.16 -4.59
CA GLU A 365 -13.33 -8.25 -3.60
C GLU A 365 -12.13 -9.18 -3.84
N TRP A 366 -11.78 -9.44 -5.10
CA TRP A 366 -10.60 -10.22 -5.46
C TRP A 366 -9.29 -9.50 -5.08
N LEU A 367 -9.19 -8.18 -5.33
CA LEU A 367 -8.05 -7.36 -4.93
C LEU A 367 -7.93 -7.27 -3.39
N ASP A 368 -9.05 -7.17 -2.67
CA ASP A 368 -9.08 -7.23 -1.21
C ASP A 368 -8.62 -8.59 -0.68
N ALA A 369 -8.97 -9.69 -1.37
CA ALA A 369 -8.51 -11.03 -1.02
C ALA A 369 -7.00 -11.22 -1.25
N ALA A 370 -6.41 -10.53 -2.24
CA ALA A 370 -4.96 -10.47 -2.37
C ALA A 370 -4.33 -9.78 -1.13
N VAL A 371 -4.89 -8.66 -0.66
CA VAL A 371 -4.41 -8.00 0.57
C VAL A 371 -4.58 -8.89 1.81
N LEU A 372 -5.69 -9.64 1.89
CA LEU A 372 -5.90 -10.63 2.94
C LEU A 372 -4.81 -11.71 2.92
N LEU A 373 -4.44 -12.24 1.75
CA LEU A 373 -3.36 -13.21 1.65
C LEU A 373 -2.04 -12.62 2.19
N HIS A 374 -1.73 -11.37 1.81
CA HIS A 374 -0.59 -10.65 2.39
C HIS A 374 -0.68 -10.53 3.92
N ALA A 375 -1.89 -10.37 4.47
CA ALA A 375 -2.12 -10.29 5.92
C ALA A 375 -1.84 -11.63 6.61
N MET A 376 -2.36 -12.73 6.07
CA MET A 376 -2.13 -14.10 6.54
C MET A 376 -0.64 -14.42 6.55
N LEU A 377 0.06 -14.09 5.45
CA LEU A 377 1.49 -14.35 5.30
C LEU A 377 2.34 -13.48 6.21
N ALA A 378 2.09 -12.17 6.28
CA ALA A 378 2.85 -11.27 7.13
C ALA A 378 2.70 -11.61 8.62
N GLN A 379 1.50 -11.99 9.05
CA GLN A 379 1.21 -12.29 10.46
C GLN A 379 1.35 -13.77 10.83
N ARG A 380 1.70 -14.63 9.86
CA ARG A 380 1.84 -16.09 10.02
C ARG A 380 0.55 -16.73 10.56
N ALA A 381 -0.59 -16.26 10.06
CA ALA A 381 -1.93 -16.70 10.44
C ALA A 381 -2.55 -17.52 9.30
N GLU A 382 -3.21 -18.63 9.63
CA GLU A 382 -3.94 -19.49 8.67
C GLU A 382 -3.14 -19.88 7.43
N LEU A 383 -1.86 -20.23 7.61
CA LEU A 383 -0.93 -20.56 6.49
C LEU A 383 -1.44 -21.69 5.58
N ASP A 384 -2.16 -22.66 6.13
CA ASP A 384 -2.82 -23.72 5.39
C ASP A 384 -3.98 -23.20 4.51
N CYS A 385 -4.81 -22.29 5.02
CA CYS A 385 -5.81 -21.60 4.22
C CYS A 385 -5.16 -20.62 3.22
N ALA A 386 -4.05 -19.97 3.59
CA ALA A 386 -3.33 -19.03 2.75
C ALA A 386 -2.83 -19.70 1.47
N ALA A 387 -2.37 -20.95 1.56
CA ALA A 387 -2.01 -21.76 0.40
C ALA A 387 -3.18 -21.91 -0.58
N LEU A 388 -4.38 -22.23 -0.08
CA LEU A 388 -5.58 -22.42 -0.92
C LEU A 388 -6.06 -21.10 -1.53
N VAL A 389 -6.04 -20.02 -0.73
CA VAL A 389 -6.40 -18.68 -1.19
C VAL A 389 -5.45 -18.20 -2.28
N SER A 390 -4.13 -18.39 -2.12
CA SER A 390 -3.13 -18.06 -3.15
C SER A 390 -3.39 -18.78 -4.46
N ASP A 391 -3.74 -20.06 -4.39
CA ASP A 391 -4.00 -20.90 -5.55
C ASP A 391 -5.30 -20.50 -6.26
N ALA A 392 -6.35 -20.21 -5.49
CA ALA A 392 -7.62 -19.69 -6.01
C ALA A 392 -7.46 -18.30 -6.65
N LEU A 393 -6.68 -17.41 -6.04
CA LEU A 393 -6.40 -16.08 -6.59
C LEU A 393 -5.69 -16.19 -7.95
N THR A 394 -4.74 -17.12 -8.06
CA THR A 394 -3.99 -17.37 -9.30
C THR A 394 -4.91 -17.90 -10.41
N ARG A 395 -5.79 -18.85 -10.11
CA ARG A 395 -6.78 -19.33 -11.10
C ARG A 395 -7.75 -18.25 -11.55
N HIS A 396 -8.26 -17.44 -10.61
CA HIS A 396 -9.21 -16.38 -10.93
C HIS A 396 -8.54 -15.22 -11.69
N LEU A 397 -7.23 -15.01 -11.55
CA LEU A 397 -6.48 -14.07 -12.39
C LEU A 397 -6.57 -14.42 -13.88
N LEU A 398 -6.48 -15.72 -14.21
CA LEU A 398 -6.59 -16.20 -15.59
C LEU A 398 -7.96 -15.85 -16.19
N THR A 399 -9.04 -16.01 -15.43
CA THR A 399 -10.41 -15.68 -15.88
C THR A 399 -10.68 -14.18 -15.97
N LEU A 400 -10.12 -13.37 -15.05
CA LEU A 400 -10.23 -11.90 -15.10
C LEU A 400 -9.49 -11.29 -16.29
N ALA A 401 -8.37 -11.89 -16.67
CA ALA A 401 -7.60 -11.44 -17.82
C ALA A 401 -8.30 -11.72 -19.15
N GLU A 402 -8.94 -12.89 -19.30
CA GLU A 402 -9.80 -13.20 -20.46
C GLU A 402 -10.92 -12.16 -20.63
N THR A 403 -11.48 -11.69 -19.52
CA THR A 403 -12.52 -10.65 -19.51
C THR A 403 -11.98 -9.22 -19.59
N GLN A 404 -10.65 -9.04 -19.63
CA GLN A 404 -9.92 -7.77 -19.75
C GLN A 404 -10.35 -6.70 -18.73
N ARG A 405 -10.69 -7.16 -17.52
CA ARG A 405 -11.28 -6.32 -16.47
C ARG A 405 -10.25 -5.49 -15.70
N LEU A 406 -9.04 -6.02 -15.52
CA LEU A 406 -7.97 -5.36 -14.78
C LEU A 406 -7.18 -4.35 -15.63
N ARG A 407 -6.75 -3.25 -15.01
CA ARG A 407 -5.89 -2.24 -15.66
C ARG A 407 -4.43 -2.64 -15.54
N ALA A 408 -3.57 -2.08 -16.40
CA ALA A 408 -2.12 -2.29 -16.33
C ALA A 408 -1.52 -1.99 -14.93
N ALA A 409 -2.04 -0.94 -14.29
CA ALA A 409 -1.63 -0.56 -12.94
C ALA A 409 -2.00 -1.61 -11.88
N ASP A 410 -3.09 -2.35 -12.06
CA ASP A 410 -3.53 -3.36 -11.08
C ASP A 410 -2.59 -4.58 -11.12
N TYR A 411 -2.22 -5.05 -12.32
CA TYR A 411 -1.20 -6.09 -12.50
C TYR A 411 0.15 -5.68 -11.90
N LEU A 412 0.59 -4.45 -12.17
CA LEU A 412 1.84 -3.93 -11.64
C LEU A 412 1.83 -3.86 -10.11
N ARG A 413 0.74 -3.37 -9.51
CA ARG A 413 0.59 -3.28 -8.05
C ARG A 413 0.63 -4.66 -7.38
N LEU A 414 0.01 -5.68 -7.97
CA LEU A 414 0.05 -7.05 -7.45
C LEU A 414 1.47 -7.60 -7.44
N VAL A 415 2.17 -7.53 -8.59
CA VAL A 415 3.53 -8.03 -8.74
C VAL A 415 4.48 -7.33 -7.77
N VAL A 416 4.47 -5.99 -7.74
CA VAL A 416 5.36 -5.22 -6.88
C VAL A 416 5.05 -5.44 -5.39
N SER A 417 3.77 -5.54 -5.01
CA SER A 417 3.41 -5.85 -3.62
C SER A 417 3.94 -7.21 -3.19
N ALA A 418 3.80 -8.23 -4.04
CA ALA A 418 4.30 -9.58 -3.79
C ALA A 418 5.85 -9.61 -3.71
N GLN A 419 6.56 -8.93 -4.61
CA GLN A 419 8.02 -8.78 -4.56
C GLN A 419 8.49 -8.11 -3.27
N CYS A 420 7.86 -7.00 -2.87
CA CYS A 420 8.16 -6.33 -1.61
C CYS A 420 7.85 -7.20 -0.38
N ALA A 421 6.77 -7.98 -0.42
CA ALA A 421 6.44 -8.90 0.67
C ALA A 421 7.48 -10.02 0.81
N VAL A 422 8.00 -10.56 -0.28
CA VAL A 422 9.12 -11.52 -0.27
C VAL A 422 10.39 -10.87 0.30
N TRP A 423 10.72 -9.65 -0.15
CA TRP A 423 11.88 -8.88 0.30
C TRP A 423 11.86 -8.55 1.80
N LEU A 424 10.73 -8.04 2.30
CA LEU A 424 10.57 -7.75 3.72
C LEU A 424 10.49 -9.03 4.55
N GLY A 425 9.87 -10.09 4.01
CA GLY A 425 9.79 -11.40 4.66
C GLY A 425 11.15 -12.02 4.92
N ALA A 426 12.08 -11.89 3.96
CA ALA A 426 13.46 -12.39 4.09
C ALA A 426 14.27 -11.65 5.17
N GLN A 427 13.87 -10.42 5.53
CA GLN A 427 14.52 -9.62 6.57
C GLN A 427 13.95 -9.85 7.97
N VAL A 428 12.88 -10.65 8.11
CA VAL A 428 12.30 -10.93 9.43
C VAL A 428 13.24 -11.89 10.19
N PRO A 429 13.77 -11.51 11.37
CA PRO A 429 14.63 -12.39 12.15
C PRO A 429 13.92 -13.69 12.54
N ALA A 430 14.69 -14.78 12.58
CA ALA A 430 14.21 -16.06 13.10
C ALA A 430 13.70 -15.89 14.53
N GLY A 431 12.47 -16.33 14.82
CA GLY A 431 11.88 -16.22 16.15
C GLY A 431 11.27 -14.85 16.49
N ALA A 432 11.12 -13.94 15.51
CA ALA A 432 10.36 -12.70 15.72
C ALA A 432 8.96 -12.97 16.31
N PRO A 433 8.46 -12.12 17.23
CA PRO A 433 7.23 -12.38 17.99
C PRO A 433 6.05 -12.67 17.06
N ARG A 434 5.36 -13.77 17.34
CA ARG A 434 4.19 -14.20 16.58
C ARG A 434 2.92 -13.68 17.20
N ARG A 435 1.99 -13.23 16.36
CA ARG A 435 0.63 -12.97 16.80
C ARG A 435 -0.11 -14.31 16.95
N ALA A 436 -0.95 -14.40 17.98
CA ALA A 436 -1.56 -15.62 18.52
C ALA A 436 -2.55 -16.36 17.59
N ARG A 437 -2.59 -16.05 16.29
CA ARG A 437 -3.51 -16.65 15.30
C ARG A 437 -2.82 -17.70 14.41
N ALA A 438 -1.71 -18.27 14.87
CA ALA A 438 -1.10 -19.42 14.21
C ALA A 438 -2.05 -20.63 14.36
N PRO A 439 -2.66 -21.12 13.28
CA PRO A 439 -3.44 -22.34 13.27
C PRO A 439 -2.45 -23.43 12.93
N LEU A 440 -1.57 -23.67 13.87
CA LEU A 440 -1.26 -25.06 14.06
C LEU A 440 -2.16 -25.46 15.21
N SER A 441 -3.02 -26.45 15.00
CA SER A 441 -3.50 -27.30 16.10
C SER A 441 -2.34 -28.02 16.82
N THR A 442 -1.13 -27.47 16.81
CA THR A 442 -0.05 -27.91 17.68
C THR A 442 -0.21 -27.15 18.98
N GLY A 443 -0.74 -27.82 19.98
CA GLY A 443 -0.45 -27.45 21.37
C GLY A 443 1.04 -27.21 21.56
N ALA A 444 1.38 -26.32 22.50
CA ALA A 444 2.74 -25.94 22.92
C ALA A 444 3.81 -25.97 21.81
N VAL A 445 4.08 -24.82 21.21
CA VAL A 445 5.07 -24.66 20.13
C VAL A 445 6.48 -24.94 20.66
N ALA A 446 6.97 -26.17 20.49
CA ALA A 446 8.39 -26.48 20.60
C ALA A 446 9.19 -25.60 19.61
N ALA A 447 10.46 -25.28 19.92
CA ALA A 447 11.30 -24.40 19.10
C ALA A 447 11.42 -24.84 17.63
N ASP A 448 11.28 -26.13 17.33
CA ASP A 448 11.29 -26.68 15.97
C ASP A 448 10.03 -26.34 15.17
N ALA A 449 8.85 -26.38 15.82
CA ALA A 449 7.59 -25.97 15.18
C ALA A 449 7.64 -24.48 14.82
N ALA A 450 8.37 -23.68 15.61
CA ALA A 450 8.56 -22.29 15.32
C ALA A 450 9.33 -22.06 14.01
N ARG A 451 10.46 -22.72 13.80
CA ARG A 451 11.23 -22.55 12.57
C ARG A 451 10.44 -22.98 11.34
N LEU A 452 9.70 -24.08 11.44
CA LEU A 452 8.87 -24.59 10.33
C LEU A 452 7.76 -23.62 9.92
N ILE A 453 7.15 -22.88 10.86
CA ILE A 453 6.14 -21.84 10.53
C ILE A 453 6.77 -20.68 9.78
N ASP A 454 7.95 -20.23 10.23
CA ASP A 454 8.65 -19.11 9.60
C ASP A 454 9.09 -19.48 8.18
N THR A 455 9.61 -20.70 7.98
CA THR A 455 9.92 -21.27 6.67
C THR A 455 8.67 -21.42 5.80
N ALA A 456 7.55 -21.91 6.34
CA ALA A 456 6.30 -22.07 5.59
C ALA A 456 5.76 -20.71 5.12
N ALA A 457 5.77 -19.69 5.99
CA ALA A 457 5.33 -18.35 5.63
C ALA A 457 6.23 -17.74 4.53
N GLN A 458 7.55 -17.92 4.62
CA GLN A 458 8.47 -17.43 3.59
C GLN A 458 8.31 -18.18 2.26
N THR A 459 8.11 -19.50 2.32
CA THR A 459 7.83 -20.34 1.16
C THR A 459 6.55 -19.89 0.49
N LEU A 460 5.47 -19.69 1.25
CA LEU A 460 4.18 -19.27 0.71
C LEU A 460 4.19 -17.86 0.11
N ARG A 461 4.96 -16.90 0.68
CA ARG A 461 5.18 -15.59 0.03
C ARG A 461 5.83 -15.74 -1.34
N THR A 462 6.85 -16.60 -1.42
CA THR A 462 7.56 -16.87 -2.66
C THR A 462 6.66 -17.59 -3.67
N LEU A 463 5.91 -18.61 -3.23
CA LEU A 463 4.96 -19.33 -4.08
C LEU A 463 3.80 -18.46 -4.56
N HIS A 464 3.34 -17.51 -3.75
CA HIS A 464 2.32 -16.55 -4.19
C HIS A 464 2.85 -15.70 -5.36
N LEU A 465 4.07 -15.16 -5.24
CA LEU A 465 4.72 -14.43 -6.33
C LEU A 465 4.91 -15.34 -7.56
N VAL A 466 5.47 -16.54 -7.38
CA VAL A 466 5.70 -17.52 -8.47
C VAL A 466 4.39 -17.85 -9.20
N GLY A 467 3.29 -18.09 -8.48
CA GLY A 467 1.98 -18.36 -9.06
C GLY A 467 1.45 -17.17 -9.87
N LEU A 468 1.53 -15.95 -9.34
CA LEU A 468 1.18 -14.73 -10.06
C LEU A 468 1.99 -14.59 -11.35
N LEU A 469 3.31 -14.78 -11.28
CA LEU A 469 4.19 -14.65 -12.43
C LEU A 469 3.88 -15.71 -13.51
N ALA A 470 3.71 -16.98 -13.12
CA ALA A 470 3.36 -18.06 -14.05
C ALA A 470 2.04 -17.78 -14.76
N ALA A 471 1.01 -17.30 -14.03
CA ALA A 471 -0.27 -16.92 -14.63
C ALA A 471 -0.13 -15.75 -15.61
N LEU A 472 0.65 -14.71 -15.26
CA LEU A 472 0.88 -13.58 -16.16
C LEU A 472 1.63 -14.00 -17.44
N TRP A 473 2.61 -14.89 -17.33
CA TRP A 473 3.34 -15.43 -18.50
C TRP A 473 2.45 -16.33 -19.36
N ALA A 474 1.60 -17.17 -18.76
CA ALA A 474 0.61 -17.95 -19.49
C ALA A 474 -0.37 -17.06 -20.28
N LEU A 475 -0.84 -15.97 -19.67
CA LEU A 475 -1.68 -14.97 -20.34
C LEU A 475 -0.93 -14.24 -21.46
N ALA A 476 0.33 -13.89 -21.24
CA ALA A 476 1.17 -13.27 -22.26
C ALA A 476 1.37 -14.19 -23.46
N ARG A 477 1.66 -15.47 -23.22
CA ARG A 477 1.75 -16.52 -24.25
C ARG A 477 0.46 -16.61 -25.06
N HIS A 478 -0.69 -16.64 -24.37
CA HIS A 478 -2.00 -16.69 -25.03
C HIS A 478 -2.18 -15.46 -25.94
N GLU A 479 -1.97 -14.25 -25.44
CA GLU A 479 -2.10 -13.01 -26.21
C GLU A 479 -1.13 -12.96 -27.40
N LEU A 480 0.12 -13.39 -27.22
CA LEU A 480 1.14 -13.43 -28.28
C LEU A 480 0.79 -14.42 -29.40
N GLY A 481 0.09 -15.51 -29.06
CA GLY A 481 -0.43 -16.49 -30.01
C GLY A 481 -1.69 -16.05 -30.77
N THR A 482 -2.32 -14.94 -30.37
CA THR A 482 -3.53 -14.41 -31.04
C THR A 482 -3.20 -13.25 -31.99
N GLU A 483 -3.95 -13.10 -33.07
CA GLU A 483 -3.77 -11.99 -34.02
C GLU A 483 -4.14 -10.62 -33.41
N ARG A 484 -5.10 -10.58 -32.48
CA ARG A 484 -5.60 -9.37 -31.82
C ARG A 484 -4.99 -9.23 -30.44
N ARG A 485 -3.71 -8.82 -30.38
CA ARG A 485 -2.89 -8.58 -29.17
C ARG A 485 -3.39 -7.44 -28.26
N THR A 486 -4.69 -7.43 -27.94
CA THR A 486 -5.38 -6.31 -27.30
C THR A 486 -5.20 -6.28 -25.78
N GLY A 487 -4.84 -7.40 -25.16
CA GLY A 487 -4.54 -7.51 -23.73
C GLY A 487 -3.05 -7.39 -23.40
N LEU A 488 -2.16 -7.75 -24.32
CA LEU A 488 -0.71 -7.79 -24.08
C LEU A 488 -0.16 -6.46 -23.52
N ALA A 489 -0.56 -5.32 -24.07
CA ALA A 489 -0.09 -3.99 -23.63
C ALA A 489 -0.37 -3.71 -22.14
N ARG A 490 -1.46 -4.27 -21.58
CA ARG A 490 -1.76 -4.15 -20.14
C ARG A 490 -0.83 -4.98 -19.27
N LEU A 491 -0.34 -6.11 -19.78
CA LEU A 491 0.52 -7.05 -19.05
C LEU A 491 1.99 -6.62 -19.09
N LEU A 492 2.44 -6.00 -20.18
CA LEU A 492 3.85 -5.68 -20.43
C LEU A 492 4.56 -4.94 -19.28
N PRO A 493 3.98 -3.90 -18.62
CA PRO A 493 4.65 -3.25 -17.50
C PRO A 493 4.90 -4.21 -16.32
N ALA A 494 3.92 -5.05 -15.98
CA ALA A 494 4.05 -6.01 -14.90
C ALA A 494 5.02 -7.15 -15.25
N LEU A 495 4.98 -7.66 -16.49
CA LEU A 495 5.90 -8.68 -16.99
C LEU A 495 7.35 -8.19 -17.01
N ARG A 496 7.56 -6.94 -17.45
CA ARG A 496 8.87 -6.31 -17.43
C ARG A 496 9.44 -6.26 -16.02
N ILE A 497 8.68 -5.74 -15.06
CA ILE A 497 9.11 -5.67 -13.66
C ILE A 497 9.27 -7.07 -13.04
N ALA A 498 8.47 -8.05 -13.44
CA ALA A 498 8.65 -9.44 -13.06
C ALA A 498 9.99 -10.00 -13.55
N SER A 499 10.34 -9.80 -14.82
CA SER A 499 11.60 -10.26 -15.42
C SER A 499 12.82 -9.63 -14.74
N LYS A 500 12.76 -8.33 -14.40
CA LYS A 500 13.80 -7.63 -13.63
C LYS A 500 14.02 -8.25 -12.26
N TRP A 501 12.95 -8.61 -11.56
CA TRP A 501 13.04 -9.30 -10.28
C TRP A 501 13.60 -10.71 -10.44
N MET A 502 13.11 -11.49 -11.41
CA MET A 502 13.59 -12.85 -11.68
C MET A 502 15.10 -12.87 -11.95
N ARG A 503 15.61 -11.90 -12.72
CA ARG A 503 17.05 -11.72 -12.98
C ARG A 503 17.83 -11.35 -11.70
N GLY A 504 17.30 -10.43 -10.91
CA GLY A 504 17.98 -9.90 -9.72
C GLY A 504 17.94 -10.83 -8.50
N GLN A 505 16.91 -11.66 -8.40
CA GLN A 505 16.57 -12.44 -7.19
C GLN A 505 16.49 -13.95 -7.46
N ALA A 506 17.13 -14.45 -8.51
CA ALA A 506 17.17 -15.90 -8.81
C ALA A 506 17.62 -16.76 -7.61
N ALA A 507 18.59 -16.27 -6.84
CA ALA A 507 19.07 -16.94 -5.62
C ALA A 507 17.97 -17.10 -4.55
N THR A 508 16.97 -16.20 -4.51
CA THR A 508 15.81 -16.33 -3.62
C THR A 508 14.96 -17.54 -4.01
N LEU A 509 14.78 -17.81 -5.31
CA LEU A 509 14.05 -18.98 -5.78
C LEU A 509 14.81 -20.28 -5.51
N ASP A 510 16.12 -20.31 -5.79
CA ASP A 510 16.98 -21.46 -5.46
C ASP A 510 16.94 -21.78 -3.96
N ALA A 511 17.07 -20.74 -3.13
CA ALA A 511 16.98 -20.88 -1.68
C ALA A 511 15.59 -21.38 -1.24
N CYS A 512 14.51 -20.92 -1.88
CA CYS A 512 13.16 -21.40 -1.59
C CYS A 512 13.02 -22.90 -1.88
N VAL A 513 13.49 -23.38 -3.03
CA VAL A 513 13.47 -24.80 -3.42
C VAL A 513 14.29 -25.65 -2.44
N ALA A 514 15.52 -25.22 -2.13
CA ALA A 514 16.40 -25.92 -1.20
C ALA A 514 15.81 -25.98 0.22
N GLN A 515 15.27 -24.85 0.71
CA GLN A 515 14.65 -24.77 2.04
C GLN A 515 13.39 -25.61 2.14
N SER A 516 12.55 -25.64 1.10
CA SER A 516 11.35 -26.49 1.09
C SER A 516 11.71 -27.97 1.08
N ALA A 517 12.73 -28.38 0.32
CA ALA A 517 13.20 -29.76 0.31
C ALA A 517 13.76 -30.19 1.69
N ALA A 518 14.56 -29.32 2.32
CA ALA A 518 15.07 -29.57 3.67
C ALA A 518 13.95 -29.63 4.72
N ALA A 519 12.97 -28.72 4.64
CA ALA A 519 11.81 -28.72 5.54
C ALA A 519 10.94 -29.97 5.35
N GLN A 520 10.77 -30.42 4.12
CA GLN A 520 10.06 -31.67 3.78
C GLN A 520 10.80 -32.88 4.38
N ALA A 521 12.12 -32.98 4.20
CA ALA A 521 12.92 -34.05 4.79
C ALA A 521 12.85 -34.06 6.33
N GLN A 522 12.87 -32.87 6.95
CA GLN A 522 12.71 -32.74 8.40
C GLN A 522 11.33 -33.21 8.87
N LEU A 523 10.25 -32.87 8.15
CA LEU A 523 8.90 -33.36 8.45
C LEU A 523 8.80 -34.88 8.33
N HIS A 524 9.43 -35.48 7.30
CA HIS A 524 9.50 -36.94 7.15
C HIS A 524 10.29 -37.61 8.27
N ALA A 525 11.45 -37.07 8.65
CA ALA A 525 12.32 -37.61 9.70
C ALA A 525 11.63 -37.65 11.08
N LEU A 526 10.68 -36.74 11.33
CA LEU A 526 9.88 -36.72 12.56
C LEU A 526 8.80 -37.83 12.59
N GLY A 527 8.72 -38.71 11.58
CA GLY A 527 7.74 -39.80 11.51
C GLY A 527 6.31 -39.32 11.23
N LEU A 528 6.15 -38.08 10.78
CA LEU A 528 4.85 -37.39 10.67
C LEU A 528 4.14 -37.61 9.33
N GLY A 529 4.49 -38.69 8.61
CA GLY A 529 3.89 -39.07 7.33
C GLY A 529 2.64 -39.94 7.45
N THR A 530 2.29 -40.39 8.66
CA THR A 530 1.20 -41.34 8.90
C THR A 530 0.35 -40.92 10.11
N LEU A 531 -0.62 -40.03 9.84
CA LEU A 531 -1.82 -39.69 10.62
C LEU A 531 -1.65 -39.02 12.02
N ASP A 532 -2.52 -38.02 12.27
CA ASP A 532 -2.93 -37.44 13.57
C ASP A 532 -2.59 -35.95 13.88
N THR A 533 -1.98 -35.17 12.98
CA THR A 533 -2.01 -33.69 13.10
C THR A 533 -2.33 -33.00 11.78
N ASP A 534 -3.61 -32.72 11.57
CA ASP A 534 -4.19 -32.06 10.40
C ASP A 534 -3.39 -30.85 9.89
N GLY A 535 -2.79 -30.02 10.75
CA GLY A 535 -2.06 -28.83 10.33
C GLY A 535 -0.69 -29.06 9.68
N ARG A 536 0.02 -30.14 10.05
CA ARG A 536 1.40 -30.38 9.55
C ARG A 536 1.41 -31.06 8.18
N ALA A 537 0.46 -31.96 7.94
CA ALA A 537 0.25 -32.56 6.62
C ALA A 537 -0.10 -31.50 5.55
N ARG A 538 -0.87 -30.48 5.92
CA ARG A 538 -1.21 -29.34 5.05
C ARG A 538 0.03 -28.54 4.62
N ILE A 539 0.95 -28.30 5.55
CA ILE A 539 2.21 -27.60 5.25
C ILE A 539 3.17 -28.50 4.45
N ALA A 540 3.19 -29.81 4.69
CA ALA A 540 3.95 -30.75 3.87
C ALA A 540 3.49 -30.73 2.40
N ALA A 541 2.17 -30.67 2.15
CA ALA A 541 1.63 -30.52 0.80
C ALA A 541 2.09 -29.22 0.12
N VAL A 542 2.23 -28.13 0.89
CA VAL A 542 2.80 -26.87 0.38
C VAL A 542 4.25 -27.07 -0.09
N TYR A 543 5.11 -27.65 0.76
CA TYR A 543 6.52 -27.89 0.40
C TYR A 543 6.66 -28.85 -0.79
N ALA A 544 5.87 -29.91 -0.83
CA ALA A 544 5.84 -30.85 -1.95
C ALA A 544 5.43 -30.19 -3.28
N SER A 545 4.62 -29.13 -3.24
CA SER A 545 4.20 -28.40 -4.45
C SER A 545 5.25 -27.44 -5.02
N VAL A 546 6.32 -27.14 -4.27
CA VAL A 546 7.31 -26.12 -4.67
C VAL A 546 7.98 -26.43 -6.01
N PRO A 547 8.53 -27.64 -6.25
CA PRO A 547 9.21 -27.94 -7.52
C PRO A 547 8.29 -27.77 -8.73
N ALA A 548 7.06 -28.28 -8.66
CA ALA A 548 6.08 -28.20 -9.75
C ALA A 548 5.69 -26.75 -10.07
N ARG A 549 5.50 -25.90 -9.05
CA ARG A 549 5.17 -24.48 -9.24
C ARG A 549 6.33 -23.68 -9.83
N VAL A 550 7.56 -23.97 -9.41
CA VAL A 550 8.77 -23.33 -9.97
C VAL A 550 8.97 -23.77 -11.41
N HIS A 551 8.78 -25.06 -11.71
CA HIS A 551 8.79 -25.58 -13.07
C HIS A 551 7.77 -24.85 -13.96
N ALA A 552 6.51 -24.75 -13.52
CA ALA A 552 5.44 -24.09 -14.28
C ALA A 552 5.79 -22.62 -14.62
N LEU A 553 6.40 -21.89 -13.69
CA LEU A 553 6.87 -20.53 -13.94
C LEU A 553 7.90 -20.49 -15.07
N TRP A 554 8.91 -21.35 -15.04
CA TRP A 554 9.99 -21.31 -16.03
C TRP A 554 9.55 -21.83 -17.40
N ALA A 555 8.71 -22.86 -17.43
CA ALA A 555 8.10 -23.37 -18.66
C ALA A 555 7.26 -22.27 -19.35
N THR A 556 6.33 -21.65 -18.61
CA THR A 556 5.49 -20.56 -19.15
C THR A 556 6.31 -19.33 -19.54
N TYR A 557 7.35 -18.99 -18.79
CA TYR A 557 8.29 -17.92 -19.13
C TYR A 557 9.03 -18.18 -20.44
N ALA A 558 9.66 -19.35 -20.59
CA ALA A 558 10.40 -19.71 -21.79
C ALA A 558 9.48 -19.70 -23.03
N ASP A 559 8.30 -20.30 -22.91
CA ASP A 559 7.32 -20.33 -23.99
C ASP A 559 6.86 -18.92 -24.40
N ALA A 560 6.55 -18.06 -23.44
CA ALA A 560 6.08 -16.70 -23.73
C ALA A 560 7.18 -15.81 -24.33
N VAL A 561 8.39 -15.85 -23.78
CA VAL A 561 9.49 -14.99 -24.24
C VAL A 561 9.94 -15.35 -25.65
N ASN A 562 9.94 -16.63 -26.01
CA ASN A 562 10.29 -17.07 -27.37
C ASN A 562 9.28 -16.59 -28.44
N LEU A 563 8.07 -16.21 -28.03
CA LEU A 563 7.05 -15.62 -28.90
C LEU A 563 7.14 -14.09 -29.00
N LEU A 564 8.01 -13.44 -28.23
CA LEU A 564 8.18 -12.00 -28.30
C LEU A 564 8.74 -11.60 -29.67
N PRO A 565 8.31 -10.44 -30.22
CA PRO A 565 8.83 -9.94 -31.49
C PRO A 565 10.35 -9.80 -31.44
N THR A 566 11.03 -10.34 -32.46
CA THR A 566 12.49 -10.33 -32.56
C THR A 566 13.06 -9.00 -33.05
N GLU A 567 12.22 -8.16 -33.67
CA GLU A 567 12.63 -6.91 -34.32
C GLU A 567 12.59 -5.72 -33.36
N THR A 568 13.77 -5.31 -32.89
CA THR A 568 14.25 -3.91 -32.80
C THR A 568 15.62 -3.93 -32.13
N HIS A 569 16.66 -4.24 -32.90
CA HIS A 569 18.03 -4.02 -32.43
C HIS A 569 18.22 -2.52 -32.16
N GLY A 570 18.61 -2.17 -30.93
CA GLY A 570 19.07 -0.82 -30.57
C GLY A 570 18.01 0.20 -30.13
N ALA A 571 16.78 -0.21 -29.79
CA ALA A 571 15.75 0.73 -29.35
C ALA A 571 15.72 0.86 -27.82
N VAL A 572 16.15 2.00 -27.30
CA VAL A 572 16.26 2.24 -25.86
C VAL A 572 15.47 3.47 -25.45
N ARG A 573 14.42 3.25 -24.66
CA ARG A 573 13.50 4.30 -24.19
C ARG A 573 13.39 4.24 -22.67
N HIS A 574 13.44 5.41 -22.02
CA HIS A 574 13.08 5.53 -20.62
C HIS A 574 11.58 5.31 -20.45
N LEU A 575 11.19 4.30 -19.69
CA LEU A 575 9.80 3.90 -19.47
C LEU A 575 9.28 4.51 -18.15
N PRO A 576 7.96 4.74 -18.02
CA PRO A 576 7.37 5.33 -16.81
C PRO A 576 7.75 4.57 -15.52
N GLU A 577 7.75 3.25 -15.58
CA GLU A 577 8.11 2.38 -14.46
C GLU A 577 9.59 2.48 -14.04
N ASP A 578 10.50 2.99 -14.90
CA ASP A 578 11.90 3.21 -14.53
C ASP A 578 12.04 4.33 -13.50
N ALA A 579 11.33 5.43 -13.73
CA ALA A 579 11.28 6.55 -12.79
C ALA A 579 10.50 6.19 -11.52
N ASP A 580 9.41 5.43 -11.63
CA ASP A 580 8.58 5.09 -10.47
C ASP A 580 9.21 4.00 -9.58
N LEU A 581 9.87 2.99 -10.15
CA LEU A 581 10.32 1.80 -9.41
C LEU A 581 11.84 1.64 -9.33
N GLY A 582 12.65 2.50 -9.97
CA GLY A 582 14.10 2.36 -10.00
C GLY A 582 14.80 2.37 -8.63
N ALA A 583 14.20 3.05 -7.64
CA ALA A 583 14.73 3.10 -6.27
C ALA A 583 14.26 1.95 -5.36
N LEU A 584 13.41 1.04 -5.86
CA LEU A 584 12.88 -0.06 -5.06
C LEU A 584 13.97 -1.13 -4.85
N GLU A 585 14.35 -1.37 -3.60
CA GLU A 585 15.45 -2.29 -3.22
C GLU A 585 15.39 -3.67 -3.88
N PRO A 586 14.25 -4.40 -3.89
CA PRO A 586 14.17 -5.69 -4.57
C PRO A 586 14.46 -5.66 -6.08
N LEU A 587 14.40 -4.49 -6.72
CA LEU A 587 14.60 -4.29 -8.16
C LEU A 587 15.86 -3.46 -8.50
N ARG A 588 16.43 -2.73 -7.53
CA ARG A 588 17.45 -1.69 -7.76
C ARG A 588 18.65 -2.17 -8.59
N ALA A 589 19.11 -3.39 -8.35
CA ALA A 589 20.27 -3.96 -9.06
C ALA A 589 20.00 -4.22 -10.55
N THR A 590 18.74 -4.45 -10.93
CA THR A 590 18.35 -4.81 -12.30
C THR A 590 17.61 -3.71 -13.04
N MET A 591 17.08 -2.73 -12.32
CA MET A 591 16.45 -1.50 -12.85
C MET A 591 17.51 -0.47 -13.29
N GLN A 592 18.45 -0.87 -14.14
CA GLN A 592 19.39 0.07 -14.74
C GLN A 592 18.76 0.73 -15.97
N PRO A 593 18.81 2.07 -16.09
CA PRO A 593 18.36 2.75 -17.28
C PRO A 593 19.26 2.32 -18.44
N VAL A 594 18.67 1.63 -19.41
CA VAL A 594 19.37 1.41 -20.67
C VAL A 594 19.45 2.78 -21.36
N HIS A 595 20.62 3.16 -21.89
CA HIS A 595 20.82 4.45 -22.57
C HIS A 595 20.57 4.37 -24.10
N GLY A 596 19.68 5.23 -24.61
CA GLY A 596 19.65 5.82 -25.98
C GLY A 596 18.98 5.07 -27.16
N VAL A 597 17.79 5.51 -27.62
CA VAL A 597 17.41 6.00 -28.99
C VAL A 597 15.88 6.28 -29.06
N HIS A 598 15.50 7.36 -29.75
CA HIS A 598 14.13 7.83 -29.96
C HIS A 598 13.42 7.15 -31.15
N GLY A 599 12.09 6.98 -31.09
CA GLY A 599 11.27 6.58 -32.25
C GLY A 599 10.49 5.25 -32.13
N VAL A 600 10.66 4.52 -31.02
CA VAL A 600 9.98 3.23 -30.79
C VAL A 600 8.86 3.37 -29.74
N SER A 601 7.78 2.58 -29.90
CA SER A 601 6.65 2.56 -28.95
C SER A 601 7.10 2.04 -27.57
N GLU A 602 6.39 2.42 -26.51
CA GLU A 602 6.71 1.93 -25.16
C GLU A 602 6.62 0.40 -25.07
N ASP A 603 5.62 -0.18 -25.73
CA ASP A 603 5.40 -1.62 -25.70
C ASP A 603 6.50 -2.39 -26.42
N ALA A 604 7.00 -1.87 -27.55
CA ALA A 604 8.14 -2.46 -28.23
C ALA A 604 9.42 -2.37 -27.37
N ALA A 605 9.63 -1.23 -26.69
CA ALA A 605 10.75 -1.10 -25.75
C ALA A 605 10.65 -2.10 -24.58
N ARG A 606 9.44 -2.34 -24.05
CA ARG A 606 9.21 -3.38 -23.03
C ARG A 606 9.53 -4.78 -23.54
N CYS A 607 9.14 -5.12 -24.78
CA CYS A 607 9.45 -6.41 -25.39
C CYS A 607 10.96 -6.62 -25.58
N VAL A 608 11.70 -5.60 -26.03
CA VAL A 608 13.16 -5.65 -26.16
C VAL A 608 13.82 -5.89 -24.81
N ASP A 609 13.40 -5.14 -23.79
CA ASP A 609 13.97 -5.26 -22.44
C ASP A 609 13.68 -6.63 -21.80
N LEU A 610 12.48 -7.18 -22.03
CA LEU A 610 12.11 -8.54 -21.64
C LEU A 610 13.01 -9.60 -22.27
N ARG A 611 13.29 -9.46 -23.57
CA ARG A 611 14.17 -10.40 -24.29
C ARG A 611 15.61 -10.30 -23.79
N ALA A 612 16.11 -9.09 -23.55
CA ALA A 612 17.44 -8.87 -22.99
C ALA A 612 17.59 -9.50 -21.59
N ASP A 613 16.58 -9.37 -20.73
CA ASP A 613 16.58 -10.04 -19.43
C ASP A 613 16.60 -11.57 -19.57
N ALA A 614 15.88 -12.12 -20.56
CA ALA A 614 15.82 -13.55 -20.80
C ALA A 614 17.13 -14.14 -21.33
N GLU A 615 17.76 -13.44 -22.27
CA GLU A 615 19.10 -13.77 -22.75
C GLU A 615 20.12 -13.76 -21.61
N ALA A 616 20.06 -12.75 -20.73
CA ALA A 616 20.92 -12.67 -19.55
C ALA A 616 20.67 -13.82 -18.55
N LEU A 617 19.41 -14.17 -18.30
CA LEU A 617 19.04 -15.30 -17.42
C LEU A 617 19.58 -16.63 -17.98
N ALA A 618 19.37 -16.87 -19.27
CA ALA A 618 19.80 -18.09 -19.96
C ALA A 618 21.32 -18.20 -20.09
N ALA A 619 22.04 -17.09 -20.29
CA ALA A 619 23.50 -17.07 -20.37
C ALA A 619 24.18 -17.46 -19.05
N HIS A 620 23.54 -17.21 -17.91
CA HIS A 620 24.07 -17.57 -16.60
C HIS A 620 23.71 -19.00 -16.15
N GLY A 621 22.99 -19.78 -16.98
CA GLY A 621 22.58 -21.15 -16.66
C GLY A 621 21.73 -21.26 -15.39
N ARG A 622 21.10 -20.16 -14.97
CA ARG A 622 20.33 -20.13 -13.72
C ARG A 622 18.99 -20.82 -13.93
N LEU A 623 18.57 -21.56 -12.89
CA LEU A 623 17.24 -22.18 -12.83
C LEU A 623 16.91 -23.00 -14.09
N GLN A 624 17.91 -23.74 -14.58
CA GLN A 624 17.78 -24.66 -15.72
C GLN A 624 17.38 -24.00 -17.06
N THR A 625 17.48 -22.68 -17.18
CA THR A 625 17.31 -21.96 -18.45
C THR A 625 18.62 -21.91 -19.23
N GLN A 626 18.58 -22.16 -20.55
CA GLN A 626 19.74 -22.15 -21.44
C GLN A 626 19.38 -21.55 -22.80
N MET A 627 20.36 -20.96 -23.49
CA MET A 627 20.20 -20.55 -24.89
C MET A 627 20.49 -21.74 -25.81
N ARG A 628 19.53 -22.09 -26.68
CA ARG A 628 19.69 -23.11 -27.72
C ARG A 628 19.10 -22.61 -29.03
N ASP A 629 19.92 -22.56 -30.08
CA ASP A 629 19.51 -22.13 -31.43
C ASP A 629 18.81 -20.74 -31.47
N GLY A 630 19.23 -19.82 -30.60
CA GLY A 630 18.63 -18.48 -30.49
C GLY A 630 17.33 -18.40 -29.68
N HIS A 631 16.90 -19.52 -29.09
CA HIS A 631 15.73 -19.63 -28.22
C HIS A 631 16.13 -19.88 -26.76
N VAL A 632 15.33 -19.36 -25.83
CA VAL A 632 15.44 -19.68 -24.41
C VAL A 632 14.76 -21.01 -24.18
N VAL A 633 15.49 -22.02 -23.74
CA VAL A 633 14.95 -23.35 -23.42
C VAL A 633 15.06 -23.58 -21.92
N TYR A 634 13.98 -24.09 -21.32
CA TYR A 634 14.00 -24.60 -19.96
C TYR A 634 14.23 -26.11 -20.00
N VAL A 635 15.34 -26.57 -19.40
CA VAL A 635 15.75 -27.99 -19.36
C VAL A 635 15.41 -28.56 -17.99
N ALA A 636 14.17 -29.01 -17.82
CA ALA A 636 13.75 -29.63 -16.56
C ALA A 636 14.65 -30.83 -16.20
N ALA A 637 15.08 -30.90 -14.94
CA ALA A 637 15.58 -32.15 -14.38
C ALA A 637 14.37 -33.02 -14.02
N ASP A 638 14.07 -33.99 -14.89
CA ASP A 638 13.01 -34.99 -14.83
C ASP A 638 11.55 -34.48 -14.90
N GLU A 639 10.67 -35.29 -15.49
CA GLU A 639 9.25 -35.01 -15.73
C GLU A 639 8.50 -34.77 -14.42
N VAL A 640 8.01 -33.54 -14.21
CA VAL A 640 7.15 -33.16 -13.09
C VAL A 640 5.86 -32.58 -13.68
N ASP A 641 4.70 -33.14 -13.29
CA ASP A 641 3.39 -32.72 -13.78
C ASP A 641 3.09 -31.23 -13.50
N ASP A 642 2.67 -30.51 -14.54
CA ASP A 642 2.47 -29.05 -14.56
C ASP A 642 1.09 -28.65 -13.96
N PRO A 643 1.03 -27.92 -12.84
CA PRO A 643 -0.21 -27.46 -12.23
C PRO A 643 -0.96 -26.40 -13.05
N VAL A 644 -0.29 -25.65 -13.93
CA VAL A 644 -0.94 -24.71 -14.88
C VAL A 644 -1.59 -25.50 -16.01
N ALA A 645 -0.91 -26.51 -16.56
CA ALA A 645 -1.52 -27.46 -17.48
C ALA A 645 -2.72 -28.17 -16.84
N MET A 646 -2.64 -28.61 -15.58
CA MET A 646 -3.78 -29.19 -14.86
C MET A 646 -4.95 -28.20 -14.70
N ALA A 647 -4.66 -26.93 -14.42
CA ALA A 647 -5.68 -25.88 -14.33
C ALA A 647 -6.32 -25.55 -15.68
N MET A 648 -5.53 -25.52 -16.77
CA MET A 648 -6.03 -25.36 -18.13
C MET A 648 -6.88 -26.56 -18.55
N HIS A 649 -6.46 -27.78 -18.23
CA HIS A 649 -7.21 -28.99 -18.52
C HIS A 649 -8.52 -29.08 -17.72
N ALA A 650 -8.52 -28.58 -16.48
CA ALA A 650 -9.73 -28.43 -15.67
C ALA A 650 -10.71 -27.40 -16.24
N MET A 651 -10.22 -26.37 -16.95
CA MET A 651 -11.08 -25.41 -17.65
C MET A 651 -11.67 -25.99 -18.94
N ASP A 652 -10.88 -26.74 -19.72
CA ASP A 652 -11.34 -27.38 -20.96
C ASP A 652 -12.41 -28.47 -20.68
N THR A 653 -12.25 -29.24 -19.59
CA THR A 653 -13.24 -30.23 -19.18
C THR A 653 -14.58 -29.64 -18.72
N HIS A 654 -14.62 -28.36 -18.36
CA HIS A 654 -15.86 -27.62 -18.08
C HIS A 654 -16.54 -27.07 -19.33
N ARG A 655 -15.83 -26.97 -20.46
CA ARG A 655 -16.34 -26.46 -21.74
C ARG A 655 -17.00 -27.55 -22.60
N ASP A 656 -16.60 -28.81 -22.39
CA ASP A 656 -17.05 -29.97 -23.19
C ASP A 656 -18.19 -30.79 -22.56
N ARG A 657 -18.91 -30.27 -21.55
CA ARG A 657 -20.15 -30.94 -21.09
C ARG A 657 -21.28 -30.65 -22.10
N PRO A 658 -21.87 -31.67 -22.75
CA PRO A 658 -23.13 -31.47 -23.45
C PRO A 658 -24.23 -31.21 -22.42
N GLU A 659 -25.13 -30.26 -22.73
CA GLU A 659 -26.41 -30.09 -22.05
C GLU A 659 -27.11 -31.46 -21.86
N PRO A 660 -27.71 -31.76 -20.71
CA PRO A 660 -28.36 -33.05 -20.47
C PRO A 660 -29.64 -33.16 -21.32
N GLY A 661 -29.48 -33.69 -22.53
CA GLY A 661 -30.57 -34.07 -23.43
C GLY A 661 -31.18 -35.42 -23.05
N VAL A 662 -32.47 -35.38 -22.71
CA VAL A 662 -33.52 -36.39 -22.91
C VAL A 662 -33.05 -37.80 -23.28
N LEU A 663 -33.11 -38.72 -22.31
CA LEU A 663 -32.94 -40.16 -22.52
C LEU A 663 -34.19 -40.76 -23.18
N THR A 664 -34.06 -41.25 -24.40
CA THR A 664 -34.98 -42.23 -25.01
C THR A 664 -34.51 -43.66 -24.67
N PRO A 665 -35.39 -44.60 -24.28
CA PRO A 665 -34.97 -45.93 -23.87
C PRO A 665 -34.75 -46.85 -25.09
N ALA A 666 -33.60 -47.52 -25.13
CA ALA A 666 -33.31 -48.61 -26.04
C ALA A 666 -33.82 -49.95 -25.46
N SER A 667 -34.33 -50.79 -26.35
CA SER A 667 -34.98 -52.06 -26.08
C SER A 667 -34.00 -53.20 -25.85
N THR A 668 -34.49 -54.24 -25.14
CA THR A 668 -34.13 -55.68 -25.21
C THR A 668 -32.72 -56.08 -24.74
N ALA A 669 -32.46 -57.16 -23.99
CA ALA A 669 -33.25 -58.32 -23.56
C ALA A 669 -32.39 -59.21 -22.61
N VAL A 670 -33.06 -59.96 -21.71
CA VAL A 670 -32.66 -61.24 -21.05
C VAL A 670 -31.55 -61.16 -19.96
N GLY A 671 -31.71 -61.67 -18.73
CA GLY A 671 -32.79 -62.46 -18.13
C GLY A 671 -32.52 -62.85 -16.66
N ALA A 672 -33.46 -63.63 -16.12
CA ALA A 672 -33.42 -64.46 -14.89
C ALA A 672 -33.61 -63.83 -13.48
N ARG A 673 -34.90 -63.80 -13.09
CA ARG A 673 -35.52 -64.35 -11.85
C ARG A 673 -34.87 -64.06 -10.48
N HIS A 674 -35.61 -63.34 -9.61
CA HIS A 674 -36.27 -63.95 -8.43
C HIS A 674 -37.30 -62.98 -7.81
N ASP A 675 -38.46 -63.54 -7.47
CA ASP A 675 -39.63 -62.89 -6.87
C ASP A 675 -39.41 -62.43 -5.42
N SER A 676 -40.05 -61.31 -5.02
CA SER A 676 -41.10 -61.33 -3.98
C SER A 676 -41.69 -59.94 -3.73
N ALA A 677 -43.01 -59.94 -3.55
CA ALA A 677 -43.95 -58.81 -3.49
C ALA A 677 -43.81 -57.90 -2.25
N GLY A 678 -44.32 -56.67 -2.38
CA GLY A 678 -44.50 -55.73 -1.27
C GLY A 678 -45.22 -54.45 -1.72
N THR A 679 -46.54 -54.50 -1.67
CA THR A 679 -47.55 -53.49 -2.01
C THR A 679 -47.42 -52.15 -1.26
N GLY A 680 -47.72 -51.03 -1.92
CA GLY A 680 -48.05 -49.76 -1.26
C GLY A 680 -48.05 -48.54 -2.19
N ALA A 681 -49.20 -48.20 -2.75
CA ALA A 681 -49.52 -46.88 -3.32
C ALA A 681 -50.74 -46.33 -2.55
N PRO A 682 -51.20 -45.08 -2.74
CA PRO A 682 -50.62 -43.91 -3.45
C PRO A 682 -50.70 -42.64 -2.56
N VAL A 683 -50.37 -41.45 -3.09
CA VAL A 683 -51.28 -40.28 -3.16
C VAL A 683 -50.46 -39.06 -3.64
N VAL A 684 -50.88 -38.53 -4.80
CA VAL A 684 -50.59 -37.19 -5.31
C VAL A 684 -51.89 -36.40 -5.22
N PRO A 685 -51.85 -35.11 -4.88
CA PRO A 685 -52.46 -34.11 -5.77
C PRO A 685 -51.50 -32.93 -5.98
N ALA A 686 -51.17 -32.60 -7.22
CA ALA A 686 -51.90 -31.69 -8.11
C ALA A 686 -51.35 -30.25 -8.04
N SER A 687 -50.56 -29.94 -9.08
CA SER A 687 -50.17 -28.61 -9.54
C SER A 687 -51.40 -27.80 -10.00
N THR A 688 -51.52 -26.52 -9.67
CA THR A 688 -51.22 -25.32 -10.52
C THR A 688 -52.02 -24.13 -9.93
N PRO A 689 -51.99 -22.91 -10.50
CA PRO A 689 -50.87 -21.99 -10.71
C PRO A 689 -51.17 -20.60 -10.06
N TRP A 690 -50.19 -19.76 -9.73
CA TRP A 690 -50.36 -18.29 -9.72
C TRP A 690 -49.03 -17.56 -9.49
N SER A 691 -48.71 -16.66 -10.42
CA SER A 691 -47.91 -15.45 -10.22
C SER A 691 -48.89 -14.25 -10.24
N PRO A 692 -48.50 -13.00 -9.93
CA PRO A 692 -47.42 -12.48 -9.08
C PRO A 692 -47.95 -11.42 -8.08
N SER A 693 -47.18 -11.05 -7.05
CA SER A 693 -47.12 -9.65 -6.57
C SER A 693 -46.02 -9.46 -5.54
N TRP A 694 -45.24 -8.41 -5.77
CA TRP A 694 -44.21 -7.89 -4.87
C TRP A 694 -44.86 -7.11 -3.72
N PRO A 695 -44.20 -7.07 -2.56
CA PRO A 695 -44.07 -5.80 -1.86
C PRO A 695 -42.60 -5.50 -1.55
N TRP A 696 -42.17 -4.34 -2.03
CA TRP A 696 -40.98 -3.64 -1.56
C TRP A 696 -41.09 -3.37 -0.05
N GLY A 697 -40.06 -3.69 0.71
CA GLY A 697 -40.03 -3.40 2.14
C GLY A 697 -38.91 -4.10 2.90
N GLY A 698 -37.66 -3.89 2.51
CA GLY A 698 -36.51 -4.40 3.24
C GLY A 698 -35.37 -3.38 3.20
N ALA A 699 -35.05 -2.80 4.34
CA ALA A 699 -34.03 -1.78 4.51
C ALA A 699 -32.67 -2.23 3.93
N ALA A 700 -32.04 -1.34 3.16
CA ALA A 700 -30.64 -1.49 2.79
C ALA A 700 -29.78 -1.60 4.07
N PRO A 701 -28.77 -2.49 4.10
CA PRO A 701 -27.83 -2.54 5.20
C PRO A 701 -27.12 -1.18 5.33
N PRO A 702 -26.84 -0.71 6.56
CA PRO A 702 -26.16 0.57 6.75
C PRO A 702 -24.78 0.51 6.08
N ALA A 703 -24.46 1.53 5.29
CA ALA A 703 -23.11 1.76 4.80
C ALA A 703 -22.13 1.75 6.00
N PRO A 704 -20.95 1.12 5.88
CA PRO A 704 -19.99 1.10 6.97
C PRO A 704 -19.64 2.54 7.37
N ALA A 705 -19.61 2.80 8.69
CA ALA A 705 -19.19 4.08 9.23
C ALA A 705 -17.80 4.42 8.67
N ALA A 706 -17.63 5.67 8.22
CA ALA A 706 -16.33 6.17 7.79
C ALA A 706 -15.29 5.85 8.87
N PRO A 707 -14.14 5.23 8.51
CA PRO A 707 -13.12 4.91 9.50
C PRO A 707 -12.67 6.21 10.18
N ALA A 708 -12.52 6.17 11.51
CA ALA A 708 -11.84 7.24 12.23
C ALA A 708 -10.48 7.49 11.56
N ALA A 709 -10.21 8.77 11.23
CA ALA A 709 -9.02 9.16 10.50
C ALA A 709 -7.75 8.60 11.19
N PRO A 710 -6.80 8.01 10.43
CA PRO A 710 -5.58 7.48 11.02
C PRO A 710 -4.78 8.61 11.69
N PRO A 711 -4.13 8.36 12.84
CA PRO A 711 -3.18 9.30 13.41
C PRO A 711 -1.84 9.13 12.69
N LEU A 712 -1.26 10.20 12.13
CA LEU A 712 0.17 10.30 11.80
C LEU A 712 0.59 11.76 12.00
N LEU A 713 1.39 12.15 12.99
CA LEU A 713 2.69 11.66 13.51
C LEU A 713 3.86 11.97 12.55
N PHE A 714 4.11 13.26 12.34
CA PHE A 714 5.45 13.76 12.06
C PHE A 714 6.27 13.69 13.36
N GLY A 715 6.89 12.54 13.61
CA GLY A 715 7.86 12.35 14.68
C GLY A 715 9.14 11.78 14.10
N GLY A 716 9.99 12.62 13.51
CA GLY A 716 11.33 12.22 13.12
C GLY A 716 12.17 11.94 14.37
N ALA A 717 12.53 10.68 14.58
CA ALA A 717 13.69 10.36 15.41
C ALA A 717 14.95 10.57 14.57
N LEU A 718 15.90 11.34 15.09
CA LEU A 718 17.21 11.62 14.52
C LEU A 718 18.03 10.32 14.39
N PRO A 719 18.61 9.98 13.23
CA PRO A 719 19.63 8.94 13.14
C PRO A 719 21.02 9.58 13.30
N GLY A 720 21.77 9.17 14.34
CA GLY A 720 23.14 9.65 14.53
C GLY A 720 23.76 9.28 15.88
N ALA A 721 24.04 7.99 16.10
CA ALA A 721 25.09 7.57 17.04
C ALA A 721 25.65 6.22 16.59
N ALA A 722 26.91 6.21 16.14
CA ALA A 722 27.69 5.01 15.84
C ALA A 722 28.22 4.37 17.16
N PRO A 723 28.71 3.11 17.13
CA PRO A 723 28.63 2.18 18.26
C PRO A 723 29.94 2.04 19.06
N THR A 724 29.85 1.88 20.38
CA THR A 724 30.94 1.29 21.20
C THR A 724 30.43 0.60 22.48
N ALA A 725 30.55 -0.74 22.49
CA ALA A 725 30.96 -1.64 23.58
C ALA A 725 30.08 -1.84 24.87
N PRO A 726 30.19 -2.99 25.57
CA PRO A 726 29.08 -3.70 26.21
C PRO A 726 28.84 -3.32 27.68
N ALA A 727 27.59 -3.47 28.14
CA ALA A 727 27.19 -3.29 29.53
C ALA A 727 27.20 -4.63 30.31
N PRO A 728 27.61 -4.63 31.60
CA PRO A 728 27.61 -5.82 32.44
C PRO A 728 26.23 -6.07 33.10
N VAL A 729 26.09 -7.32 33.53
CA VAL A 729 24.96 -7.99 34.17
C VAL A 729 24.54 -7.36 35.51
N GLY A 730 23.22 -7.28 35.80
CA GLY A 730 22.73 -7.34 37.18
C GLY A 730 21.42 -6.59 37.55
N ALA A 731 20.34 -7.37 37.74
CA ALA A 731 19.30 -7.21 38.78
C ALA A 731 18.12 -6.19 38.56
N PRO A 732 16.97 -6.33 39.28
CA PRO A 732 15.65 -6.45 38.67
C PRO A 732 14.66 -5.31 38.95
N VAL A 733 13.60 -5.22 38.14
CA VAL A 733 12.49 -4.25 38.22
C VAL A 733 11.28 -4.87 38.94
N PRO A 734 10.63 -4.20 39.91
CA PRO A 734 9.39 -4.68 40.52
C PRO A 734 8.13 -4.18 39.79
N SER A 735 7.16 -5.08 39.69
CA SER A 735 5.81 -4.91 39.15
C SER A 735 4.85 -4.27 40.14
N ILE A 736 4.10 -3.24 39.73
CA ILE A 736 2.85 -2.79 40.40
C ILE A 736 1.93 -2.28 39.30
N TRP A 737 0.66 -2.71 39.25
CA TRP A 737 -0.56 -1.96 38.93
C TRP A 737 -1.71 -2.94 38.68
N SER A 738 -2.50 -3.18 39.72
CA SER A 738 -3.90 -3.63 39.63
C SER A 738 -4.62 -3.12 40.86
N HIS A 739 -5.59 -2.23 40.72
CA HIS A 739 -6.78 -2.19 41.59
C HIS A 739 -7.89 -1.32 40.97
N VAL A 740 -9.08 -1.93 40.95
CA VAL A 740 -10.41 -1.40 40.65
C VAL A 740 -10.95 -0.64 41.88
N PRO A 741 -11.80 0.39 41.74
CA PRO A 741 -12.63 0.86 42.84
C PRO A 741 -14.13 0.66 42.56
N THR A 742 -14.84 0.17 43.58
CA THR A 742 -16.31 0.22 43.67
C THR A 742 -16.74 0.85 44.99
N SER A 743 -17.87 1.55 44.89
CA SER A 743 -18.82 1.96 45.92
C SER A 743 -18.55 3.27 46.68
N ASN A 744 -19.58 4.12 46.66
CA ASN A 744 -20.00 4.89 47.82
C ASN A 744 -21.53 5.00 47.78
N GLY A 745 -22.17 4.53 48.84
CA GLY A 745 -23.55 4.86 49.21
C GLY A 745 -23.52 5.90 50.33
N LEU A 746 -24.43 6.87 50.23
CA LEU A 746 -24.87 7.82 51.26
C LEU A 746 -25.32 7.11 52.56
N PRO A 747 -25.44 7.79 53.73
CA PRO A 747 -26.12 9.09 53.86
C PRO A 747 -25.60 10.10 54.91
N HIS A 748 -25.62 11.39 54.56
CA HIS A 748 -26.45 12.44 55.16
C HIS A 748 -26.26 13.77 54.41
#